data_AF-A0A7Y2SLW0-F1
#
_entry.id   AF-A0A7Y2SLW0-F1
#
_cell.length_a   1.000
_cell.length_b   1.000
_cell.length_c   1.000
_cell.angle_alpha   90.00
_cell.angle_beta   90.00
_cell.angle_gamma   90.00
#
_symmetry.space_group_name_H-M   'P 1'
#
loop_
_entity.id
_entity.type
_entity.pdbx_description
1 polymer ?
#
loop_
_entity_poly.entity_id
_entity_poly.type
_entity_poly.pdbx_seq_one_letter_code
_entity_poly.pdbx_strand_id
1 'polypeptide(L)'
;MNAPPASRRPRLGAALAVPLLLALLAALAATVWLDNAVNRGVTFSAAGPPIPFSDGPAVGVNLYNIQFEPDPAAVERSFALAHALGARYARVQAPWEDIEIHARGDFEDRRNLAAVGAVSAWAKYDRIVAAANAAGVELIMRLERPPGWARPLALASPEFQAGLLLDGNSTGPPDDYADYAHFVRAVVERYDGDGVDDAPDHQRVRFFQLWNEPNLKGEWNWQEPRPEEFANLLRAGAEAARAASPDVVILFPGLAPTDGLNSFAPMTELEYLDRVYAAGGAASFDIMSAQSYGLGQPPDEHRYIFLRGRGNWSWSQPIDTRNDVSRVVLLREVMERNGDAGTPVWVTEFGWNSAPESIPAERRMTWGQPVTEQQKGDYLVGQIERARQEWPWMGAMNVWMLRYGGYADPDPADPTPYFALVSRDWQPLASYQILQEYLARPAVAGVGAHSWEHPAVERTADGWRVRFSGARVTLAGGLGGAVEATIDSQPAALSAEQIDGRQSLRSAWLAEGEHTLELRGDPAPDWFMVDRARPWGWLWDYGPLLLLAAIAASGAAVMGGLFRMIDGLRTQGKALTPHPPLPLRRERGGAKQDIFILIAMGIGLLIAYRASAQLPLTALGLAIFTPLALWRPDLALAYVPLTVALYFMPKGLFDARFGIRDTGIYLPLHEVVLLIGAGGWGLGVGGWGLGVGSGATSNQ
;
A
#
# COMPACT_ATOMS: atom_id res chain seq x y z
N MET A 1 -28.97 54.27 49.04
CA MET A 1 -28.45 53.86 47.72
C MET A 1 -27.57 52.65 47.92
N ASN A 2 -28.05 51.44 47.60
CA ASN A 2 -27.22 50.23 47.55
C ASN A 2 -27.59 49.51 46.26
N ALA A 3 -26.72 49.60 45.26
CA ALA A 3 -26.83 48.77 44.06
C ALA A 3 -26.57 47.30 44.45
N PRO A 4 -27.34 46.33 43.93
CA PRO A 4 -27.09 44.93 44.21
C PRO A 4 -25.76 44.49 43.56
N PRO A 5 -25.04 43.52 44.14
CA PRO A 5 -23.79 43.04 43.59
C PRO A 5 -24.04 42.40 42.23
N ALA A 6 -23.31 42.86 41.21
CA ALA A 6 -23.31 42.25 39.89
C ALA A 6 -22.92 40.77 40.04
N SER A 7 -23.87 39.88 39.75
CA SER A 7 -23.63 38.44 39.76
C SER A 7 -22.45 38.11 38.83
N ARG A 8 -21.32 37.72 39.41
CA ARG A 8 -20.31 36.95 38.70
C ARG A 8 -21.01 35.65 38.30
N ARG A 9 -21.39 35.52 37.03
CA ARG A 9 -21.62 34.21 36.39
C ARG A 9 -20.30 33.76 35.76
N PRO A 10 -19.38 33.10 36.48
CA PRO A 10 -18.23 32.51 35.82
C PRO A 10 -18.58 31.07 35.38
N ARG A 11 -17.91 30.62 34.31
CA ARG A 11 -17.38 29.25 34.13
C ARG A 11 -18.22 28.12 33.51
N LEU A 12 -19.52 28.23 33.24
CA LEU A 12 -20.25 27.09 32.64
C LEU A 12 -19.85 26.80 31.17
N GLY A 13 -19.63 27.84 30.35
CA GLY A 13 -19.31 27.65 28.92
C GLY A 13 -17.93 27.05 28.66
N ALA A 14 -16.91 27.37 29.45
CA ALA A 14 -15.55 26.84 29.28
C ALA A 14 -15.40 25.42 29.86
N ALA A 15 -16.14 25.09 30.93
CA ALA A 15 -16.12 23.77 31.55
C ALA A 15 -16.74 22.67 30.67
N LEU A 16 -17.72 23.03 29.82
CA LEU A 16 -18.34 22.12 28.85
C LEU A 16 -17.61 22.05 27.51
N ALA A 17 -16.81 23.07 27.16
CA ALA A 17 -16.11 23.13 25.89
C ALA A 17 -14.96 22.12 25.77
N VAL A 18 -14.24 21.82 26.86
CA VAL A 18 -13.16 20.81 26.85
C VAL A 18 -13.70 19.38 26.66
N PRO A 19 -14.71 18.92 27.44
CA PRO A 19 -15.36 17.63 27.17
C PRO A 19 -15.95 17.53 25.76
N LEU A 20 -16.57 18.61 25.26
CA LEU A 20 -17.09 18.65 23.90
C LEU A 20 -15.97 18.52 22.85
N LEU A 21 -14.85 19.23 23.02
CA LEU A 21 -13.70 19.13 22.13
C LEU A 21 -13.15 17.70 22.10
N LEU A 22 -12.99 17.06 23.27
CA LEU A 22 -12.54 15.67 23.37
C LEU A 22 -13.53 14.70 22.71
N ALA A 23 -14.84 14.90 22.91
CA ALA A 23 -15.87 14.08 22.27
C ALA A 23 -15.85 14.25 20.74
N LEU A 24 -15.66 15.47 20.23
CA LEU A 24 -15.55 15.73 18.79
C LEU A 24 -14.28 15.13 18.18
N LEU A 25 -13.15 15.18 18.88
CA LEU A 25 -11.91 14.52 18.47
C LEU A 25 -12.08 12.99 18.42
N ALA A 26 -12.73 12.41 19.44
CA ALA A 26 -13.05 10.99 19.47
C ALA A 26 -14.02 10.60 18.33
N ALA A 27 -15.03 11.45 18.07
CA ALA A 27 -15.95 11.25 16.95
C ALA A 27 -15.22 11.30 15.61
N LEU A 28 -14.33 12.26 15.40
CA LEU A 28 -13.51 12.34 14.18
C LEU A 28 -12.62 11.11 14.02
N ALA A 29 -11.94 10.67 15.09
CA ALA A 29 -11.12 9.47 15.06
C ALA A 29 -11.97 8.22 14.71
N ALA A 30 -13.16 8.09 15.30
CA ALA A 30 -14.08 7.00 15.00
C ALA A 30 -14.62 7.08 13.55
N THR A 31 -14.94 8.27 13.06
CA THR A 31 -15.39 8.47 11.67
C THR A 31 -14.28 8.09 10.68
N VAL A 32 -13.05 8.55 10.90
CA VAL A 32 -11.91 8.18 10.04
C VAL A 32 -11.64 6.68 10.11
N TRP A 33 -11.73 6.07 11.30
CA TRP A 33 -11.58 4.62 11.46
C TRP A 33 -12.63 3.84 10.67
N LEU A 34 -13.91 4.24 10.78
CA LEU A 34 -15.01 3.59 10.07
C LEU A 34 -14.97 3.86 8.57
N ASP A 35 -14.59 5.06 8.15
CA ASP A 35 -14.43 5.41 6.73
C ASP A 35 -13.34 4.56 6.08
N ASN A 36 -12.20 4.39 6.77
CA ASN A 36 -11.16 3.45 6.31
C ASN A 36 -11.70 2.03 6.18
N ALA A 37 -12.53 1.57 7.13
CA ALA A 37 -13.07 0.21 7.09
C ALA A 37 -14.17 0.02 6.03
N VAL A 38 -14.91 1.06 5.66
CA VAL A 38 -16.06 0.95 4.75
C VAL A 38 -15.70 1.33 3.31
N ASN A 39 -14.83 2.32 3.12
CA ASN A 39 -14.62 2.96 1.81
C ASN A 39 -13.20 2.80 1.26
N ARG A 40 -12.17 2.59 2.09
CA ARG A 40 -10.80 2.52 1.58
C ARG A 40 -10.61 1.30 0.69
N GLY A 41 -10.02 1.52 -0.49
CA GLY A 41 -9.78 0.46 -1.48
C GLY A 41 -11.02 -0.03 -2.22
N VAL A 42 -12.20 0.49 -1.91
CA VAL A 42 -13.44 0.08 -2.58
C VAL A 42 -13.71 1.03 -3.74
N THR A 43 -13.78 0.50 -4.95
CA THR A 43 -14.23 1.29 -6.10
C THR A 43 -15.75 1.33 -6.14
N PHE A 44 -16.33 2.52 -6.20
CA PHE A 44 -17.79 2.70 -6.30
C PHE A 44 -18.26 3.07 -7.71
N SER A 45 -17.46 3.86 -8.42
CA SER A 45 -17.75 4.26 -9.78
C SER A 45 -16.54 3.93 -10.66
N ALA A 46 -16.79 3.23 -11.75
CA ALA A 46 -15.76 2.87 -12.70
C ALA A 46 -15.29 4.11 -13.48
N ALA A 47 -14.05 4.07 -13.96
CA ALA A 47 -13.48 5.03 -14.91
C ALA A 47 -13.05 4.27 -16.18
N GLY A 48 -13.06 4.94 -17.34
CA GLY A 48 -12.70 4.35 -18.63
C GLY A 48 -11.27 4.67 -19.07
N PRO A 49 -10.76 4.01 -20.14
CA PRO A 49 -11.14 2.69 -20.67
C PRO A 49 -10.71 1.54 -19.71
N PRO A 50 -11.07 0.27 -19.99
CA PRO A 50 -10.60 -0.88 -19.20
C PRO A 50 -9.08 -0.90 -19.04
N ILE A 51 -8.60 -1.25 -17.85
CA ILE A 51 -7.17 -1.47 -17.61
C ILE A 51 -6.79 -2.80 -18.29
N PRO A 52 -5.77 -2.84 -19.16
CA PRO A 52 -5.32 -4.08 -19.76
C PRO A 52 -5.00 -5.13 -18.70
N PHE A 53 -5.36 -6.39 -18.96
CA PHE A 53 -5.13 -7.53 -18.05
C PHE A 53 -5.82 -7.44 -16.69
N SER A 54 -6.89 -6.64 -16.53
CA SER A 54 -7.69 -6.54 -15.29
C SER A 54 -9.17 -6.97 -15.45
N ASP A 55 -9.49 -7.78 -16.46
CA ASP A 55 -10.86 -8.26 -16.76
C ASP A 55 -11.34 -9.35 -15.77
N GLY A 56 -11.18 -9.10 -14.46
CA GLY A 56 -11.65 -9.90 -13.33
C GLY A 56 -10.53 -10.67 -12.62
N PRO A 57 -10.71 -11.10 -11.35
CA PRO A 57 -9.77 -12.02 -10.72
C PRO A 57 -9.81 -13.39 -11.40
N ALA A 58 -9.04 -13.56 -12.48
CA ALA A 58 -8.82 -14.85 -13.11
C ALA A 58 -7.98 -15.73 -12.17
N VAL A 59 -8.40 -16.96 -11.92
CA VAL A 59 -7.66 -17.84 -11.00
C VAL A 59 -6.48 -18.48 -11.71
N GLY A 60 -5.33 -18.42 -11.04
CA GLY A 60 -4.18 -19.26 -11.34
C GLY A 60 -3.74 -20.08 -10.13
N VAL A 61 -2.72 -20.91 -10.32
CA VAL A 61 -2.12 -21.73 -9.25
C VAL A 61 -0.60 -21.67 -9.29
N ASN A 62 0.05 -21.64 -8.13
CA ASN A 62 1.48 -21.88 -8.04
C ASN A 62 1.75 -23.38 -8.13
N LEU A 63 2.61 -23.78 -9.07
CA LEU A 63 3.12 -25.15 -9.19
C LEU A 63 4.50 -25.22 -8.52
N TYR A 64 4.47 -25.12 -7.20
CA TYR A 64 5.68 -25.11 -6.37
C TYR A 64 6.53 -26.36 -6.61
N ASN A 65 7.84 -26.17 -6.80
CA ASN A 65 8.83 -27.23 -7.03
C ASN A 65 8.59 -28.13 -8.26
N ILE A 66 7.76 -27.73 -9.22
CA ILE A 66 7.50 -28.56 -10.42
C ILE A 66 8.76 -28.84 -11.24
N GLN A 67 9.74 -27.93 -11.24
CA GLN A 67 11.04 -28.10 -11.89
C GLN A 67 11.91 -29.21 -11.26
N PHE A 68 11.56 -29.65 -10.04
CA PHE A 68 12.18 -30.75 -9.34
C PHE A 68 11.38 -32.06 -9.45
N GLU A 69 10.36 -32.13 -10.31
CA GLU A 69 9.64 -33.38 -10.57
C GLU A 69 10.45 -34.30 -11.49
N PRO A 70 10.89 -35.49 -11.01
CA PRO A 70 11.65 -36.41 -11.84
C PRO A 70 10.77 -37.17 -12.83
N ASP A 71 9.47 -37.33 -12.53
CA ASP A 71 8.51 -38.06 -13.34
C ASP A 71 7.75 -37.11 -14.29
N PRO A 72 7.92 -37.23 -15.62
CA PRO A 72 7.14 -36.48 -16.60
C PRO A 72 5.62 -36.59 -16.42
N ALA A 73 5.12 -37.76 -16.00
CA ALA A 73 3.69 -37.96 -15.80
C ALA A 73 3.15 -37.13 -14.61
N ALA A 74 3.99 -36.84 -13.62
CA ALA A 74 3.65 -35.93 -12.52
C ALA A 74 3.51 -34.48 -13.01
N VAL A 75 4.37 -34.05 -13.94
CA VAL A 75 4.28 -32.71 -14.56
C VAL A 75 2.96 -32.59 -15.33
N GLU A 76 2.69 -33.55 -16.23
CA GLU A 76 1.44 -33.59 -17.02
C GLU A 76 0.19 -33.62 -16.12
N ARG A 77 0.21 -34.45 -15.06
CA ARG A 77 -0.90 -34.56 -14.11
C ARG A 77 -1.15 -33.27 -13.34
N SER A 78 -0.09 -32.51 -13.02
CA SER A 78 -0.21 -31.21 -12.36
C SER A 78 -0.96 -30.21 -13.24
N PHE A 79 -0.63 -30.14 -14.54
CA PHE A 79 -1.33 -29.28 -15.48
C PHE A 79 -2.75 -29.76 -15.79
N ALA A 80 -2.98 -31.08 -15.86
CA ALA A 80 -4.32 -31.64 -15.99
C ALA A 80 -5.21 -31.27 -14.80
N LEU A 81 -4.68 -31.27 -13.57
CA LEU A 81 -5.40 -30.82 -12.37
C LEU A 81 -5.62 -29.30 -12.37
N ALA A 82 -4.65 -28.49 -12.80
CA ALA A 82 -4.83 -27.06 -12.95
C ALA A 82 -5.96 -26.73 -13.95
N HIS A 83 -5.96 -27.38 -15.11
CA HIS A 83 -7.02 -27.26 -16.11
C HIS A 83 -8.37 -27.72 -15.54
N ALA A 84 -8.42 -28.90 -14.90
CA ALA A 84 -9.65 -29.43 -14.32
C ALA A 84 -10.22 -28.56 -13.20
N LEU A 85 -9.36 -27.84 -12.45
CA LEU A 85 -9.78 -26.85 -11.45
C LEU A 85 -10.49 -25.65 -12.11
N GLY A 86 -10.18 -25.36 -13.38
CA GLY A 86 -10.57 -24.13 -14.07
C GLY A 86 -9.53 -23.01 -13.94
N ALA A 87 -8.29 -23.33 -13.57
CA ALA A 87 -7.22 -22.34 -13.49
C ALA A 87 -6.77 -21.92 -14.90
N ARG A 88 -6.74 -20.62 -15.15
CA ARG A 88 -6.24 -20.04 -16.41
C ARG A 88 -4.72 -19.94 -16.43
N TYR A 89 -4.13 -19.65 -15.27
CA TYR A 89 -2.69 -19.42 -15.13
C TYR A 89 -2.02 -20.48 -14.26
N ALA A 90 -0.77 -20.80 -14.56
CA ALA A 90 0.11 -21.51 -13.66
C ALA A 90 1.42 -20.75 -13.51
N ARG A 91 1.80 -20.47 -12.25
CA ARG A 91 3.07 -19.82 -11.93
C ARG A 91 4.13 -20.87 -11.62
N VAL A 92 5.24 -20.80 -12.34
CA VAL A 92 6.37 -21.74 -12.24
C VAL A 92 7.69 -20.98 -12.07
N GLN A 93 8.64 -21.59 -11.37
CA GLN A 93 9.99 -21.05 -11.23
C GLN A 93 10.89 -21.60 -12.36
N ALA A 94 11.67 -20.72 -12.97
CA ALA A 94 12.77 -21.10 -13.87
C ALA A 94 14.07 -20.44 -13.36
N PRO A 95 14.73 -21.04 -12.35
CA PRO A 95 15.98 -20.54 -11.81
C PRO A 95 17.06 -20.48 -12.89
N TRP A 96 17.73 -19.34 -12.99
CA TRP A 96 18.87 -19.15 -13.89
C TRP A 96 19.99 -20.16 -13.59
N GLU A 97 20.26 -20.41 -12.31
CA GLU A 97 21.23 -21.42 -11.86
C GLU A 97 20.92 -22.86 -12.28
N ASP A 98 19.70 -23.13 -12.76
CA ASP A 98 19.29 -24.45 -13.24
C ASP A 98 19.25 -24.56 -14.77
N ILE A 99 19.44 -23.45 -15.49
CA ILE A 99 19.43 -23.36 -16.95
C ILE A 99 20.84 -23.08 -17.50
N GLU A 100 21.53 -22.06 -17.00
CA GLU A 100 22.85 -21.62 -17.48
C GLU A 100 23.93 -21.95 -16.43
N ILE A 101 24.12 -23.26 -16.21
CA ILE A 101 24.66 -23.81 -14.95
C ILE A 101 26.15 -23.48 -14.74
N HIS A 102 26.99 -23.63 -15.78
CA HIS A 102 28.45 -23.65 -15.61
C HIS A 102 29.14 -22.36 -16.05
N ALA A 103 28.62 -21.69 -17.07
CA ALA A 103 29.16 -20.45 -17.61
C ALA A 103 28.10 -19.75 -18.48
N ARG A 104 28.33 -18.47 -18.80
CA ARG A 104 27.52 -17.75 -19.79
C ARG A 104 27.47 -18.52 -21.13
N GLY A 105 26.27 -18.69 -21.66
CA GLY A 105 25.93 -19.43 -22.87
C GLY A 105 25.97 -20.96 -22.73
N ASP A 106 26.18 -21.49 -21.53
CA ASP A 106 26.33 -22.93 -21.29
C ASP A 106 25.05 -23.55 -20.73
N PHE A 107 24.23 -24.08 -21.64
CA PHE A 107 22.95 -24.71 -21.32
C PHE A 107 23.03 -26.24 -21.19
N GLU A 108 24.20 -26.77 -20.85
CA GLU A 108 24.41 -28.20 -20.64
C GLU A 108 24.51 -28.53 -19.14
N ASP A 109 23.66 -29.41 -18.65
CA ASP A 109 23.75 -29.95 -17.29
C ASP A 109 24.75 -31.11 -17.25
N ARG A 110 25.82 -30.91 -16.48
CA ARG A 110 26.92 -31.85 -16.26
C ARG A 110 27.09 -32.20 -14.78
N ARG A 111 26.11 -31.88 -13.92
CA ARG A 111 26.19 -32.17 -12.49
C ARG A 111 26.21 -33.69 -12.20
N ASN A 112 25.66 -34.49 -13.12
CA ASN A 112 25.49 -35.94 -12.96
C ASN A 112 26.12 -36.77 -14.11
N LEU A 113 27.24 -36.31 -14.67
CA LEU A 113 27.91 -36.95 -15.83
C LEU A 113 28.07 -38.47 -15.72
N ALA A 114 28.47 -38.97 -14.55
CA ALA A 114 28.70 -40.39 -14.35
C ALA A 114 27.39 -41.23 -14.37
N ALA A 115 26.26 -40.63 -14.02
CA ALA A 115 24.98 -41.33 -13.90
C ALA A 115 24.16 -41.28 -15.19
N VAL A 116 24.12 -40.11 -15.84
CA VAL A 116 23.21 -39.85 -16.99
C VAL A 116 23.88 -39.16 -18.17
N GLY A 117 25.20 -38.92 -18.11
CA GLY A 117 25.90 -38.13 -19.11
C GLY A 117 25.59 -36.64 -19.02
N ALA A 118 26.01 -35.90 -20.04
CA ALA A 118 25.64 -34.50 -20.21
C ALA A 118 24.24 -34.42 -20.83
N VAL A 119 23.36 -33.57 -20.30
CA VAL A 119 21.99 -33.39 -20.79
C VAL A 119 21.69 -31.91 -21.00
N SER A 120 20.75 -31.59 -21.89
CA SER A 120 20.32 -30.20 -22.05
C SER A 120 19.61 -29.70 -20.78
N ALA A 121 20.05 -28.57 -20.24
CA ALA A 121 19.41 -27.92 -19.10
C ALA A 121 17.98 -27.44 -19.43
N TRP A 122 17.72 -27.16 -20.71
CA TRP A 122 16.39 -26.79 -21.21
C TRP A 122 15.36 -27.93 -21.16
N ALA A 123 15.81 -29.19 -21.21
CA ALA A 123 14.92 -30.33 -21.43
C ALA A 123 13.77 -30.44 -20.41
N LYS A 124 14.02 -30.01 -19.15
CA LYS A 124 12.97 -30.00 -18.12
C LYS A 124 11.96 -28.86 -18.32
N TYR A 125 12.43 -27.68 -18.73
CA TYR A 125 11.58 -26.51 -18.95
C TYR A 125 10.76 -26.65 -20.22
N ASP A 126 11.35 -27.17 -21.30
CA ASP A 126 10.63 -27.48 -22.53
C ASP A 126 9.44 -28.42 -22.27
N ARG A 127 9.63 -29.43 -21.41
CA ARG A 127 8.55 -30.32 -20.98
C ARG A 127 7.46 -29.60 -20.19
N ILE A 128 7.84 -28.73 -19.26
CA ILE A 128 6.90 -27.96 -18.44
C ILE A 128 6.07 -27.03 -19.34
N VAL A 129 6.72 -26.29 -20.25
CA VAL A 129 6.04 -25.38 -21.19
C VAL A 129 5.12 -26.17 -22.13
N ALA A 130 5.60 -27.27 -22.70
CA ALA A 130 4.78 -28.13 -23.56
C ALA A 130 3.55 -28.69 -22.82
N ALA A 131 3.71 -29.15 -21.58
CA ALA A 131 2.59 -29.66 -20.77
C ALA A 131 1.57 -28.55 -20.45
N ALA A 132 2.03 -27.33 -20.17
CA ALA A 132 1.15 -26.19 -19.93
C ALA A 132 0.36 -25.79 -21.19
N ASN A 133 1.05 -25.66 -22.32
CA ASN A 133 0.46 -25.31 -23.61
C ASN A 133 -0.56 -26.37 -24.06
N ALA A 134 -0.24 -27.66 -23.89
CA ALA A 134 -1.16 -28.76 -24.19
C ALA A 134 -2.41 -28.77 -23.30
N ALA A 135 -2.30 -28.32 -22.05
CA ALA A 135 -3.43 -28.19 -21.12
C ALA A 135 -4.23 -26.88 -21.31
N GLY A 136 -3.78 -25.97 -22.17
CA GLY A 136 -4.38 -24.64 -22.32
C GLY A 136 -4.24 -23.76 -21.07
N VAL A 137 -3.17 -23.97 -20.28
CA VAL A 137 -2.88 -23.19 -19.07
C VAL A 137 -1.73 -22.23 -19.39
N GLU A 138 -1.95 -20.93 -19.22
CA GLU A 138 -0.95 -19.90 -19.52
C GLU A 138 0.10 -19.84 -18.40
N LEU A 139 1.38 -19.87 -18.77
CA LEU A 139 2.47 -19.82 -17.79
C LEU A 139 2.82 -18.39 -17.41
N ILE A 140 3.00 -18.19 -16.10
CA ILE A 140 3.76 -17.09 -15.51
C ILE A 140 5.12 -17.67 -15.12
N MET A 141 6.15 -17.40 -15.90
CA MET A 141 7.49 -17.94 -15.67
C MET A 141 8.34 -16.95 -14.86
N ARG A 142 8.74 -17.36 -13.66
CA ARG A 142 9.56 -16.53 -12.75
C ARG A 142 11.05 -16.74 -13.00
N LEU A 143 11.73 -15.67 -13.42
CA LEU A 143 13.14 -15.65 -13.82
C LEU A 143 14.00 -14.98 -12.74
N GLU A 144 14.88 -15.73 -12.10
CA GLU A 144 15.62 -15.30 -10.91
C GLU A 144 16.80 -16.23 -10.61
N ARG A 145 17.43 -16.08 -9.44
CA ARG A 145 18.44 -17.00 -8.87
C ARG A 145 19.64 -17.24 -9.79
N PRO A 146 20.56 -16.26 -9.90
CA PRO A 146 21.73 -16.37 -10.76
C PRO A 146 22.68 -17.49 -10.31
N PRO A 147 23.33 -18.18 -11.26
CA PRO A 147 24.35 -19.19 -10.98
C PRO A 147 25.56 -18.58 -10.26
N GLY A 148 26.33 -19.45 -9.60
CA GLY A 148 27.50 -19.01 -8.84
C GLY A 148 28.56 -18.28 -9.66
N TRP A 149 28.70 -18.60 -10.95
CA TRP A 149 29.65 -17.91 -11.84
C TRP A 149 29.25 -16.44 -12.11
N ALA A 150 27.98 -16.09 -11.99
CA ALA A 150 27.47 -14.72 -12.15
C ALA A 150 27.53 -13.91 -10.84
N ARG A 151 27.90 -14.55 -9.72
CA ARG A 151 27.90 -13.98 -8.36
C ARG A 151 29.16 -14.28 -7.52
N PRO A 152 30.38 -14.33 -8.09
CA PRO A 152 31.58 -14.65 -7.32
C PRO A 152 31.82 -13.69 -6.15
N LEU A 153 31.46 -12.40 -6.25
CA LEU A 153 31.65 -11.43 -5.17
C LEU A 153 30.73 -11.74 -3.98
N ALA A 154 29.46 -12.01 -4.23
CA ALA A 154 28.51 -12.39 -3.18
C ALA A 154 28.95 -13.69 -2.50
N LEU A 155 29.33 -14.72 -3.28
CA LEU A 155 29.81 -15.99 -2.75
C LEU A 155 31.06 -15.83 -1.87
N ALA A 156 31.93 -14.86 -2.15
CA ALA A 156 33.11 -14.60 -1.33
C ALA A 156 32.83 -13.74 -0.07
N SER A 157 31.64 -13.14 0.04
CA SER A 157 31.33 -12.20 1.12
C SER A 157 31.02 -12.91 2.44
N PRO A 158 31.56 -12.44 3.59
CA PRO A 158 31.25 -12.99 4.90
C PRO A 158 29.76 -12.91 5.25
N GLU A 159 29.08 -11.85 4.83
CA GLU A 159 27.66 -11.61 5.08
C GLU A 159 26.79 -12.67 4.40
N PHE A 160 27.06 -12.98 3.12
CA PHE A 160 26.33 -14.02 2.40
C PHE A 160 26.62 -15.41 2.98
N GLN A 161 27.88 -15.72 3.31
CA GLN A 161 28.26 -16.99 3.94
C GLN A 161 27.59 -17.19 5.30
N ALA A 162 27.52 -16.13 6.13
CA ALA A 162 26.79 -16.18 7.40
C ALA A 162 25.28 -16.34 7.17
N GLY A 163 24.74 -15.66 6.16
CA GLY A 163 23.34 -15.75 5.78
C GLY A 163 22.90 -17.13 5.29
N LEU A 164 23.74 -17.84 4.55
CA LEU A 164 23.47 -19.23 4.13
C LEU A 164 23.30 -20.20 5.32
N LEU A 165 23.87 -19.88 6.49
CA LEU A 165 23.66 -20.65 7.72
C LEU A 165 22.28 -20.41 8.35
N LEU A 166 21.64 -19.27 8.02
CA LEU A 166 20.30 -18.91 8.46
C LEU A 166 19.25 -19.44 7.49
N ASP A 167 19.51 -19.29 6.19
CA ASP A 167 18.68 -19.83 5.12
C ASP A 167 19.57 -20.28 3.95
N GLY A 168 19.72 -21.60 3.81
CA GLY A 168 20.53 -22.22 2.76
C GLY A 168 19.99 -22.03 1.35
N ASN A 169 18.75 -21.59 1.19
CA ASN A 169 18.15 -21.28 -0.10
C ASN A 169 18.39 -19.83 -0.55
N SER A 170 19.08 -19.02 0.26
CA SER A 170 19.31 -17.61 -0.03
C SER A 170 20.00 -17.37 -1.38
N THR A 171 19.63 -16.28 -2.02
CA THR A 171 20.15 -15.84 -3.31
C THR A 171 20.32 -14.31 -3.34
N GLY A 172 20.40 -13.73 -4.53
CA GLY A 172 20.65 -12.30 -4.68
C GLY A 172 21.09 -11.93 -6.10
N PRO A 173 21.13 -10.63 -6.40
CA PRO A 173 21.42 -10.13 -7.75
C PRO A 173 22.82 -10.56 -8.23
N PRO A 174 23.03 -10.67 -9.56
CA PRO A 174 24.34 -10.93 -10.14
C PRO A 174 25.29 -9.74 -9.97
N ASP A 175 26.58 -10.00 -10.11
CA ASP A 175 27.62 -8.97 -10.08
C ASP A 175 27.56 -8.05 -11.31
N ASP A 176 27.02 -8.54 -12.44
CA ASP A 176 26.76 -7.79 -13.67
C ASP A 176 25.31 -8.01 -14.15
N TYR A 177 24.53 -6.92 -14.30
CA TYR A 177 23.14 -7.00 -14.76
C TYR A 177 23.04 -7.34 -16.25
N ALA A 178 24.11 -7.16 -17.03
CA ALA A 178 24.15 -7.61 -18.43
C ALA A 178 24.12 -9.14 -18.54
N ASP A 179 24.63 -9.87 -17.56
CA ASP A 179 24.49 -11.33 -17.50
C ASP A 179 23.03 -11.74 -17.30
N TYR A 180 22.31 -11.06 -16.39
CA TYR A 180 20.87 -11.32 -16.21
C TYR A 180 20.07 -10.97 -17.45
N ALA A 181 20.37 -9.84 -18.09
CA ALA A 181 19.74 -9.45 -19.35
C ALA A 181 19.96 -10.51 -20.45
N HIS A 182 21.17 -11.07 -20.56
CA HIS A 182 21.46 -12.15 -21.51
C HIS A 182 20.64 -13.41 -21.22
N PHE A 183 20.54 -13.81 -19.96
CA PHE A 183 19.72 -14.95 -19.54
C PHE A 183 18.24 -14.72 -19.85
N VAL A 184 17.69 -13.57 -19.47
CA VAL A 184 16.29 -13.21 -19.74
C VAL A 184 16.00 -13.26 -21.24
N ARG A 185 16.88 -12.67 -22.06
CA ARG A 185 16.76 -12.75 -23.53
C ARG A 185 16.74 -14.20 -24.02
N ALA A 186 17.65 -15.04 -23.55
CA ALA A 186 17.74 -16.43 -23.98
C ALA A 186 16.48 -17.25 -23.64
N VAL A 187 15.87 -17.00 -22.47
CA VAL A 187 14.61 -17.67 -22.09
C VAL A 187 13.43 -17.15 -22.92
N VAL A 188 13.36 -15.83 -23.17
CA VAL A 188 12.27 -15.24 -23.97
C VAL A 188 12.35 -15.68 -25.42
N GLU A 189 13.52 -15.58 -26.06
CA GLU A 189 13.76 -16.05 -27.44
C GLU A 189 13.33 -17.51 -27.60
N ARG A 190 13.69 -18.36 -26.62
CA ARG A 190 13.35 -19.78 -26.66
C ARG A 190 11.83 -20.04 -26.67
N TYR A 191 11.01 -19.12 -26.15
CA TYR A 191 9.58 -19.35 -25.94
C TYR A 191 8.70 -18.24 -26.53
N ASP A 192 9.18 -17.47 -27.51
CA ASP A 192 8.36 -16.47 -28.20
C ASP A 192 7.52 -17.08 -29.35
N GLY A 193 7.98 -18.23 -29.87
CA GLY A 193 7.28 -19.03 -30.88
C GLY A 193 7.29 -18.41 -32.27
N ASP A 194 8.25 -17.55 -32.60
CA ASP A 194 8.33 -16.86 -33.89
C ASP A 194 8.92 -17.72 -35.03
N GLY A 195 9.48 -18.89 -34.69
CA GLY A 195 10.13 -19.80 -35.63
C GLY A 195 11.65 -19.78 -35.62
N VAL A 196 12.29 -18.87 -34.87
CA VAL A 196 13.73 -18.64 -34.84
C VAL A 196 14.28 -18.98 -33.46
N ASP A 197 15.29 -19.86 -33.41
CA ASP A 197 15.98 -20.28 -32.16
C ASP A 197 15.07 -20.73 -30.98
N ASP A 198 13.82 -21.08 -31.31
CA ASP A 198 12.78 -21.56 -30.41
C ASP A 198 13.09 -22.92 -29.75
N ALA A 199 12.34 -23.20 -28.68
CA ALA A 199 12.14 -24.54 -28.18
C ALA A 199 11.48 -25.45 -29.24
N PRO A 200 11.66 -26.79 -29.16
CA PRO A 200 10.95 -27.73 -30.00
C PRO A 200 9.43 -27.46 -30.01
N ASP A 201 8.82 -27.60 -31.18
CA ASP A 201 7.39 -27.35 -31.42
C ASP A 201 6.92 -25.89 -31.23
N HIS A 202 7.83 -24.92 -31.19
CA HIS A 202 7.54 -23.47 -31.12
C HIS A 202 6.61 -23.12 -29.95
N GLN A 203 6.87 -23.75 -28.80
CA GLN A 203 6.13 -23.55 -27.56
C GLN A 203 6.18 -22.10 -27.10
N ARG A 204 5.08 -21.60 -26.53
CA ARG A 204 4.95 -20.16 -26.22
C ARG A 204 4.79 -19.88 -24.74
N VAL A 205 5.46 -18.83 -24.28
CA VAL A 205 5.26 -18.20 -22.97
C VAL A 205 5.17 -16.69 -23.15
N ARG A 206 4.09 -16.10 -22.66
CA ARG A 206 3.84 -14.66 -22.79
C ARG A 206 4.20 -13.88 -21.53
N PHE A 207 4.02 -14.47 -20.35
CA PHE A 207 4.13 -13.76 -19.06
C PHE A 207 5.41 -14.17 -18.33
N PHE A 208 6.27 -13.17 -18.08
CA PHE A 208 7.53 -13.36 -17.37
C PHE A 208 7.55 -12.48 -16.12
N GLN A 209 7.74 -13.10 -14.96
CA GLN A 209 8.01 -12.38 -13.71
C GLN A 209 9.52 -12.24 -13.56
N LEU A 210 10.01 -11.01 -13.44
CA LEU A 210 11.43 -10.75 -13.24
C LEU A 210 11.72 -10.65 -11.74
N TRP A 211 12.52 -11.58 -11.22
CA TRP A 211 12.91 -11.71 -9.82
C TRP A 211 11.80 -12.18 -8.86
N ASN A 212 12.12 -12.30 -7.56
CA ASN A 212 11.19 -12.52 -6.46
C ASN A 212 11.68 -11.82 -5.19
N GLU A 213 10.77 -11.16 -4.49
CA GLU A 213 10.97 -10.60 -3.14
C GLU A 213 12.32 -9.88 -2.89
N PRO A 214 12.77 -8.97 -3.78
CA PRO A 214 14.06 -8.28 -3.63
C PRO A 214 14.12 -7.37 -2.39
N ASN A 215 13.01 -7.22 -1.65
CA ASN A 215 12.93 -6.50 -0.38
C ASN A 215 13.35 -7.35 0.84
N LEU A 216 13.73 -8.61 0.64
CA LEU A 216 14.30 -9.48 1.67
C LEU A 216 15.82 -9.57 1.54
N LYS A 217 16.55 -9.60 2.67
CA LYS A 217 18.01 -9.80 2.66
C LYS A 217 18.43 -11.12 2.05
N GLY A 218 17.68 -12.19 2.34
CA GLY A 218 17.91 -13.52 1.77
C GLY A 218 17.79 -13.57 0.25
N GLU A 219 17.10 -12.60 -0.35
CA GLU A 219 16.93 -12.44 -1.81
C GLU A 219 17.81 -11.32 -2.39
N TRP A 220 18.69 -10.74 -1.56
CA TRP A 220 19.54 -9.60 -1.90
C TRP A 220 20.98 -9.77 -1.39
N ASN A 221 21.57 -10.96 -1.57
CA ASN A 221 22.95 -11.26 -1.19
C ASN A 221 23.24 -11.05 0.31
N TRP A 222 22.22 -11.14 1.17
CA TRP A 222 22.30 -10.80 2.60
C TRP A 222 22.75 -9.36 2.90
N GLN A 223 22.66 -8.48 1.90
CA GLN A 223 22.87 -7.06 2.04
C GLN A 223 21.55 -6.35 2.34
N GLU A 224 21.65 -5.09 2.76
CA GLU A 224 20.49 -4.22 2.86
C GLU A 224 19.83 -4.07 1.47
N PRO A 225 18.52 -4.36 1.32
CA PRO A 225 17.82 -4.23 0.04
C PRO A 225 17.92 -2.82 -0.54
N ARG A 226 18.21 -2.72 -1.86
CA ARG A 226 18.41 -1.44 -2.57
C ARG A 226 17.42 -1.30 -3.74
N PRO A 227 16.27 -0.64 -3.53
CA PRO A 227 15.25 -0.42 -4.57
C PRO A 227 15.78 0.20 -5.87
N GLU A 228 16.72 1.13 -5.77
CA GLU A 228 17.27 1.85 -6.92
C GLU A 228 18.17 0.93 -7.78
N GLU A 229 18.91 0.02 -7.14
CA GLU A 229 19.70 -1.00 -7.83
C GLU A 229 18.78 -2.05 -8.46
N PHE A 230 17.72 -2.46 -7.76
CA PHE A 230 16.70 -3.34 -8.32
C PHE A 230 16.00 -2.73 -9.54
N ALA A 231 15.69 -1.43 -9.54
CA ALA A 231 15.12 -0.76 -10.70
C ALA A 231 16.03 -0.87 -11.95
N ASN A 232 17.35 -0.88 -11.77
CA ASN A 232 18.31 -1.09 -12.86
C ASN A 232 18.33 -2.55 -13.33
N LEU A 233 18.30 -3.53 -12.42
CA LEU A 233 18.19 -4.95 -12.76
C LEU A 233 16.90 -5.24 -13.53
N LEU A 234 15.77 -4.71 -13.04
CA LEU A 234 14.46 -4.85 -13.67
C LEU A 234 14.45 -4.24 -15.08
N ARG A 235 15.02 -3.03 -15.24
CA ARG A 235 15.15 -2.38 -16.55
C ARG A 235 15.98 -3.20 -17.52
N ALA A 236 17.14 -3.70 -17.09
CA ALA A 236 18.02 -4.52 -17.94
C ALA A 236 17.33 -5.80 -18.41
N GLY A 237 16.64 -6.51 -17.50
CA GLY A 237 15.86 -7.69 -17.87
C GLY A 237 14.69 -7.37 -18.80
N ALA A 238 13.95 -6.28 -18.53
CA ALA A 238 12.80 -5.88 -19.32
C ALA A 238 13.16 -5.45 -20.75
N GLU A 239 14.21 -4.65 -20.91
CA GLU A 239 14.72 -4.26 -22.22
C GLU A 239 15.18 -5.49 -23.04
N ALA A 240 15.85 -6.44 -22.39
CA ALA A 240 16.30 -7.67 -23.03
C ALA A 240 15.15 -8.60 -23.43
N ALA A 241 14.12 -8.73 -22.59
CA ALA A 241 12.91 -9.47 -22.90
C ALA A 241 12.19 -8.88 -24.12
N ARG A 242 11.94 -7.57 -24.11
CA ARG A 242 11.25 -6.88 -25.20
C ARG A 242 12.05 -6.85 -26.50
N ALA A 243 13.39 -6.94 -26.41
CA ALA A 243 14.26 -7.03 -27.58
C ALA A 243 14.23 -8.42 -28.24
N ALA A 244 13.98 -9.50 -27.48
CA ALA A 244 13.69 -10.81 -28.05
C ALA A 244 12.29 -10.83 -28.64
N SER A 245 11.27 -10.47 -27.86
CA SER A 245 9.89 -10.43 -28.34
C SER A 245 9.13 -9.20 -27.82
N PRO A 246 8.55 -8.35 -28.71
CA PRO A 246 7.80 -7.17 -28.29
C PRO A 246 6.45 -7.51 -27.64
N ASP A 247 5.96 -8.75 -27.79
CA ASP A 247 4.64 -9.19 -27.31
C ASP A 247 4.65 -9.73 -25.86
N VAL A 248 5.84 -9.83 -25.25
CA VAL A 248 5.99 -10.27 -23.86
C VAL A 248 5.34 -9.31 -22.87
N VAL A 249 4.79 -9.88 -21.81
CA VAL A 249 4.19 -9.15 -20.70
C VAL A 249 5.03 -9.37 -19.46
N ILE A 250 5.54 -8.28 -18.90
CA ILE A 250 6.50 -8.32 -17.80
C ILE A 250 5.76 -8.05 -16.49
N LEU A 251 5.87 -8.99 -15.56
CA LEU A 251 5.39 -8.84 -14.20
C LEU A 251 6.53 -8.33 -13.31
N PHE A 252 6.22 -7.31 -12.51
CA PHE A 252 7.04 -6.92 -11.36
C PHE A 252 7.23 -8.11 -10.40
N PRO A 253 8.29 -8.23 -9.59
CA PRO A 253 8.38 -9.31 -8.61
C PRO A 253 7.28 -9.22 -7.55
N GLY A 254 6.80 -10.36 -7.05
CA GLY A 254 6.01 -10.36 -5.83
C GLY A 254 6.89 -9.88 -4.67
N LEU A 255 6.56 -8.74 -4.06
CA LEU A 255 7.26 -8.24 -2.87
C LEU A 255 6.72 -8.93 -1.60
N ALA A 256 7.61 -9.23 -0.66
CA ALA A 256 7.24 -9.83 0.61
C ALA A 256 6.53 -8.78 1.49
N PRO A 257 5.29 -9.00 1.96
CA PRO A 257 4.62 -8.04 2.83
C PRO A 257 5.24 -7.99 4.23
N THR A 258 5.86 -6.87 4.60
CA THR A 258 6.62 -6.77 5.87
C THR A 258 6.31 -5.48 6.63
N ASP A 259 6.64 -5.46 7.93
CA ASP A 259 6.52 -4.26 8.77
C ASP A 259 7.77 -3.37 8.75
N GLY A 260 8.84 -3.78 8.06
CA GLY A 260 10.12 -3.08 7.97
C GLY A 260 10.95 -3.08 9.26
N LEU A 261 10.55 -3.84 10.29
CA LEU A 261 11.25 -3.85 11.58
C LEU A 261 12.16 -5.08 11.78
N ASN A 262 12.02 -6.09 10.93
CA ASN A 262 12.83 -7.30 10.98
C ASN A 262 14.22 -7.04 10.37
N SER A 263 15.29 -7.51 11.02
CA SER A 263 16.65 -7.41 10.48
C SER A 263 16.83 -8.06 9.11
N PHE A 264 16.01 -9.05 8.76
CA PHE A 264 15.99 -9.75 7.47
C PHE A 264 15.08 -9.08 6.43
N ALA A 265 14.17 -8.20 6.86
CA ALA A 265 13.26 -7.44 6.02
C ALA A 265 13.15 -6.01 6.58
N PRO A 266 14.21 -5.20 6.40
CA PRO A 266 14.37 -3.91 7.05
C PRO A 266 13.55 -2.78 6.41
N MET A 267 12.68 -3.12 5.46
CA MET A 267 11.86 -2.17 4.72
C MET A 267 10.52 -2.81 4.35
N THR A 268 9.44 -2.04 4.46
CA THR A 268 8.13 -2.46 3.96
C THR A 268 8.15 -2.56 2.44
N GLU A 269 7.31 -3.42 1.87
CA GLU A 269 7.15 -3.48 0.42
C GLU A 269 6.56 -2.20 -0.17
N LEU A 270 5.77 -1.45 0.61
CA LEU A 270 5.21 -0.16 0.19
C LEU A 270 6.32 0.88 -0.01
N GLU A 271 7.24 0.99 0.96
CA GLU A 271 8.39 1.89 0.85
C GLU A 271 9.34 1.43 -0.25
N TYR A 272 9.57 0.12 -0.37
CA TYR A 272 10.39 -0.45 -1.43
C TYR A 272 9.86 -0.07 -2.81
N LEU A 273 8.56 -0.27 -3.04
CA LEU A 273 7.89 0.06 -4.30
C LEU A 273 7.94 1.56 -4.60
N ASP A 274 7.68 2.42 -3.61
CA ASP A 274 7.74 3.88 -3.78
C ASP A 274 9.13 4.34 -4.24
N ARG A 275 10.19 3.74 -3.68
CA ARG A 275 11.58 4.01 -4.09
C ARG A 275 11.91 3.46 -5.49
N VAL A 276 11.34 2.32 -5.89
CA VAL A 276 11.46 1.84 -7.27
C VAL A 276 10.78 2.80 -8.26
N TYR A 277 9.60 3.32 -7.94
CA TYR A 277 8.94 4.35 -8.75
C TYR A 277 9.80 5.62 -8.85
N ALA A 278 10.33 6.11 -7.73
CA ALA A 278 11.21 7.28 -7.70
C ALA A 278 12.50 7.07 -8.53
N ALA A 279 12.97 5.84 -8.66
CA ALA A 279 14.10 5.46 -9.51
C ALA A 279 13.74 5.25 -11.00
N GLY A 280 12.47 5.49 -11.38
CA GLY A 280 11.99 5.34 -12.76
C GLY A 280 11.75 3.89 -13.17
N GLY A 281 11.36 3.02 -12.23
CA GLY A 281 11.08 1.60 -12.50
C GLY A 281 9.73 1.33 -13.20
N ALA A 282 8.81 2.30 -13.22
CA ALA A 282 7.45 2.15 -13.77
C ALA A 282 7.42 1.62 -15.20
N ALA A 283 8.34 2.08 -16.06
CA ALA A 283 8.36 1.70 -17.47
C ALA A 283 8.89 0.27 -17.74
N SER A 284 9.37 -0.42 -16.70
CA SER A 284 10.03 -1.72 -16.83
C SER A 284 9.09 -2.92 -16.57
N PHE A 285 7.80 -2.69 -16.32
CA PHE A 285 6.80 -3.76 -16.13
C PHE A 285 5.44 -3.35 -16.69
N ASP A 286 4.63 -4.35 -17.05
CA ASP A 286 3.27 -4.20 -17.57
C ASP A 286 2.20 -4.55 -16.53
N ILE A 287 2.59 -5.29 -15.48
CA ILE A 287 1.72 -5.78 -14.42
C ILE A 287 2.45 -5.67 -13.08
N MET A 288 1.82 -5.07 -12.08
CA MET A 288 2.33 -5.06 -10.72
C MET A 288 1.98 -6.37 -10.02
N SER A 289 2.96 -7.07 -9.44
CA SER A 289 2.70 -8.26 -8.63
C SER A 289 2.48 -7.93 -7.16
N ALA A 290 1.53 -8.61 -6.54
CA ALA A 290 1.27 -8.52 -5.10
C ALA A 290 1.25 -9.90 -4.44
N GLN A 291 1.53 -9.94 -3.15
CA GLN A 291 1.20 -11.09 -2.31
C GLN A 291 0.01 -10.75 -1.41
N SER A 292 -0.88 -11.70 -1.21
CA SER A 292 -2.12 -11.51 -0.43
C SER A 292 -2.43 -12.72 0.43
N TYR A 293 -1.46 -13.12 1.26
CA TYR A 293 -1.63 -14.20 2.23
C TYR A 293 -2.70 -13.85 3.27
N GLY A 294 -3.59 -14.81 3.53
CA GLY A 294 -4.69 -14.60 4.47
C GLY A 294 -4.27 -14.56 5.94
N LEU A 295 -3.16 -15.25 6.29
CA LEU A 295 -2.63 -15.34 7.66
C LEU A 295 -3.67 -15.68 8.74
N GLY A 296 -4.66 -16.52 8.39
CA GLY A 296 -5.76 -16.92 9.27
C GLY A 296 -6.92 -15.93 9.37
N GLN A 297 -6.83 -14.78 8.71
CA GLN A 297 -7.86 -13.73 8.71
C GLN A 297 -8.90 -14.00 7.62
N PRO A 298 -10.17 -13.63 7.82
CA PRO A 298 -11.19 -13.82 6.80
C PRO A 298 -10.99 -12.85 5.62
N PRO A 299 -11.48 -13.20 4.42
CA PRO A 299 -11.28 -12.40 3.21
C PRO A 299 -11.99 -11.03 3.24
N ASP A 300 -13.02 -10.88 4.07
CA ASP A 300 -13.81 -9.65 4.28
C ASP A 300 -13.21 -8.72 5.35
N GLU A 301 -11.97 -8.93 5.78
CA GLU A 301 -11.30 -8.02 6.72
C GLU A 301 -10.93 -6.70 6.03
N HIS A 302 -11.61 -5.60 6.37
CA HIS A 302 -11.32 -4.23 5.91
C HIS A 302 -10.57 -3.41 6.97
N ARG A 303 -9.50 -3.96 7.57
CA ARG A 303 -8.71 -3.26 8.60
C ARG A 303 -7.26 -3.03 8.18
N TYR A 304 -7.05 -1.93 7.49
CA TYR A 304 -5.73 -1.55 6.95
C TYR A 304 -4.69 -1.21 8.02
N ILE A 305 -5.12 -0.73 9.20
CA ILE A 305 -4.23 -0.28 10.28
C ILE A 305 -4.65 -0.85 11.64
N PHE A 306 -3.70 -0.97 12.54
CA PHE A 306 -3.96 -1.31 13.94
C PHE A 306 -2.99 -0.59 14.89
N LEU A 307 -3.46 -0.37 16.12
CA LEU A 307 -2.61 0.12 17.19
C LEU A 307 -1.79 -1.05 17.75
N ARG A 308 -0.47 -0.93 17.78
CA ARG A 308 0.40 -1.96 18.37
C ARG A 308 0.11 -2.09 19.86
N GLY A 309 0.09 -3.34 20.35
CA GLY A 309 -0.22 -3.68 21.73
C GLY A 309 1.04 -3.94 22.55
N ARG A 310 0.88 -4.36 23.82
CA ARG A 310 2.02 -4.68 24.70
C ARG A 310 2.95 -5.75 24.13
N GLY A 311 2.43 -6.68 23.32
CA GLY A 311 3.21 -7.79 22.75
C GLY A 311 4.06 -7.42 21.53
N ASN A 312 3.84 -6.26 20.92
CA ASN A 312 4.56 -5.83 19.70
C ASN A 312 4.77 -4.31 19.62
N TRP A 313 4.75 -3.62 20.77
CA TRP A 313 4.83 -2.16 20.84
C TRP A 313 6.13 -1.62 20.23
N SER A 314 6.00 -0.58 19.40
CA SER A 314 7.12 0.19 18.88
C SER A 314 6.88 1.67 19.12
N TRP A 315 7.87 2.37 19.70
CA TRP A 315 7.79 3.82 19.91
C TRP A 315 8.00 4.62 18.63
N SER A 316 8.74 4.07 17.66
CA SER A 316 8.93 4.68 16.35
C SER A 316 7.72 4.45 15.44
N GLN A 317 6.94 3.39 15.67
CA GLN A 317 5.80 3.00 14.85
C GLN A 317 4.64 2.48 15.73
N PRO A 318 3.96 3.33 16.52
CA PRO A 318 2.91 2.88 17.44
C PRO A 318 1.62 2.42 16.74
N ILE A 319 1.39 2.90 15.51
CA ILE A 319 0.31 2.46 14.61
C ILE A 319 0.99 1.81 13.42
N ASP A 320 0.50 0.66 13.03
CA ASP A 320 1.04 -0.07 11.90
C ASP A 320 -0.03 -0.52 10.93
N THR A 321 0.39 -0.78 9.70
CA THR A 321 -0.38 -1.41 8.65
C THR A 321 -0.40 -2.92 8.86
N ARG A 322 -1.55 -3.55 8.62
CA ARG A 322 -1.64 -5.02 8.71
C ARG A 322 -1.01 -5.68 7.50
N ASN A 323 -0.44 -6.87 7.71
CA ASN A 323 -0.03 -7.81 6.65
C ASN A 323 -1.18 -8.78 6.38
N ASP A 324 -2.31 -8.29 5.89
CA ASP A 324 -3.52 -9.08 5.66
C ASP A 324 -4.00 -8.99 4.21
N VAL A 325 -5.15 -9.62 3.94
CA VAL A 325 -5.81 -9.63 2.62
C VAL A 325 -6.12 -8.22 2.08
N SER A 326 -6.18 -7.20 2.93
CA SER A 326 -6.45 -5.81 2.57
C SER A 326 -5.19 -5.03 2.16
N ARG A 327 -4.00 -5.53 2.48
CA ARG A 327 -2.74 -4.79 2.26
C ARG A 327 -2.48 -4.43 0.81
N VAL A 328 -2.99 -5.23 -0.14
CA VAL A 328 -2.89 -4.97 -1.58
C VAL A 328 -3.47 -3.61 -1.99
N VAL A 329 -4.45 -3.09 -1.25
CA VAL A 329 -4.99 -1.73 -1.46
C VAL A 329 -3.93 -0.67 -1.16
N LEU A 330 -3.12 -0.85 -0.13
CA LEU A 330 -2.06 0.10 0.21
C LEU A 330 -0.97 0.12 -0.86
N LEU A 331 -0.67 -1.04 -1.44
CA LEU A 331 0.21 -1.17 -2.58
C LEU A 331 -0.35 -0.42 -3.79
N ARG A 332 -1.65 -0.59 -4.09
CA ARG A 332 -2.33 0.18 -5.14
C ARG A 332 -2.27 1.69 -4.90
N GLU A 333 -2.45 2.15 -3.66
CA GLU A 333 -2.32 3.58 -3.34
C GLU A 333 -0.92 4.12 -3.60
N VAL A 334 0.14 3.33 -3.41
CA VAL A 334 1.52 3.72 -3.77
C VAL A 334 1.64 3.90 -5.29
N MET A 335 1.06 2.98 -6.08
CA MET A 335 1.05 3.10 -7.55
C MET A 335 0.34 4.39 -7.98
N GLU A 336 -0.86 4.65 -7.46
CA GLU A 336 -1.67 5.84 -7.80
C GLU A 336 -0.97 7.15 -7.41
N ARG A 337 -0.30 7.20 -6.25
CA ARG A 337 0.49 8.37 -5.83
C ARG A 337 1.66 8.66 -6.76
N ASN A 338 2.20 7.63 -7.40
CA ASN A 338 3.26 7.72 -8.40
C ASN A 338 2.72 7.91 -9.84
N GLY A 339 1.41 8.13 -10.00
CA GLY A 339 0.77 8.36 -11.29
C GLY A 339 0.50 7.09 -12.09
N ASP A 340 0.67 5.90 -11.50
CA ASP A 340 0.48 4.61 -12.14
C ASP A 340 -0.88 3.98 -11.79
N ALA A 341 -1.95 4.67 -12.17
CA ALA A 341 -3.30 4.13 -12.03
C ALA A 341 -3.68 3.16 -13.17
N GLY A 342 -2.93 3.18 -14.28
CA GLY A 342 -3.23 2.43 -15.50
C GLY A 342 -2.64 1.02 -15.56
N THR A 343 -1.77 0.66 -14.62
CA THR A 343 -1.19 -0.69 -14.54
C THR A 343 -2.05 -1.60 -13.66
N PRO A 344 -2.40 -2.82 -14.12
CA PRO A 344 -3.12 -3.81 -13.33
C PRO A 344 -2.26 -4.35 -12.19
N VAL A 345 -2.92 -4.92 -11.17
CA VAL A 345 -2.27 -5.70 -10.13
C VAL A 345 -2.66 -7.17 -10.29
N TRP A 346 -1.67 -8.06 -10.29
CA TRP A 346 -1.87 -9.51 -10.21
C TRP A 346 -1.36 -10.02 -8.88
N VAL A 347 -2.12 -10.89 -8.22
CA VAL A 347 -1.67 -11.55 -7.00
C VAL A 347 -0.89 -12.80 -7.39
N THR A 348 0.42 -12.81 -7.14
CA THR A 348 1.29 -13.95 -7.45
C THR A 348 1.13 -15.08 -6.44
N GLU A 349 0.71 -14.76 -5.21
CA GLU A 349 0.49 -15.72 -4.14
C GLU A 349 -0.63 -15.24 -3.21
N PHE A 350 -1.69 -16.04 -3.06
CA PHE A 350 -2.69 -15.89 -2.00
C PHE A 350 -3.14 -17.25 -1.47
N GLY A 351 -3.63 -17.29 -0.24
CA GLY A 351 -4.16 -18.51 0.33
C GLY A 351 -4.11 -18.56 1.85
N TRP A 352 -4.59 -19.69 2.38
CA TRP A 352 -4.63 -20.00 3.80
C TRP A 352 -4.04 -21.36 4.09
N ASN A 353 -3.39 -21.45 5.23
CA ASN A 353 -2.76 -22.67 5.71
C ASN A 353 -3.72 -23.47 6.62
N SER A 354 -3.67 -24.79 6.53
CA SER A 354 -4.47 -25.72 7.34
C SER A 354 -3.64 -26.69 8.18
N ALA A 355 -2.43 -26.26 8.59
CA ALA A 355 -1.51 -27.10 9.34
C ALA A 355 -2.15 -27.72 10.61
N PRO A 356 -1.96 -29.04 10.83
CA PRO A 356 -2.58 -29.79 11.91
C PRO A 356 -1.92 -29.46 13.26
N GLU A 357 -2.63 -29.78 14.34
CA GLU A 357 -2.14 -29.59 15.71
C GLU A 357 -0.91 -30.45 16.06
N SER A 358 -0.56 -31.44 15.24
CA SER A 358 0.66 -32.24 15.40
C SER A 358 1.94 -31.43 15.15
N ILE A 359 1.86 -30.30 14.47
CA ILE A 359 2.99 -29.38 14.29
C ILE A 359 3.07 -28.45 15.52
N PRO A 360 4.26 -28.31 16.16
CA PRO A 360 4.45 -27.40 17.28
C PRO A 360 4.00 -25.98 16.98
N ALA A 361 3.37 -25.31 17.94
CA ALA A 361 2.74 -24.00 17.75
C ALA A 361 3.69 -22.94 17.19
N GLU A 362 4.97 -22.98 17.58
CA GLU A 362 6.00 -22.04 17.15
C GLU A 362 6.24 -22.08 15.63
N ARG A 363 6.12 -23.27 15.02
CA ARG A 363 6.22 -23.45 13.56
C ARG A 363 4.85 -23.40 12.89
N ARG A 364 3.83 -23.97 13.53
CA ARG A 364 2.47 -24.03 12.99
C ARG A 364 1.88 -22.64 12.73
N MET A 365 2.25 -21.65 13.53
CA MET A 365 1.72 -20.27 13.43
C MET A 365 2.57 -19.35 12.53
N THR A 366 3.60 -19.86 11.85
CA THR A 366 4.44 -19.05 10.95
C THR A 366 3.63 -18.31 9.88
N TRP A 367 2.56 -18.95 9.39
CA TRP A 367 1.65 -18.40 8.38
C TRP A 367 0.33 -17.91 8.97
N GLY A 368 0.38 -17.37 10.20
CA GLY A 368 -0.81 -16.99 10.96
C GLY A 368 -1.56 -18.20 11.53
N GLN A 369 -2.74 -17.96 12.08
CA GLN A 369 -3.57 -19.01 12.67
C GLN A 369 -4.09 -19.96 11.57
N PRO A 370 -3.80 -21.28 11.61
CA PRO A 370 -4.35 -22.20 10.63
C PRO A 370 -5.87 -22.28 10.68
N VAL A 371 -6.48 -22.49 9.51
CA VAL A 371 -7.91 -22.67 9.31
C VAL A 371 -8.22 -24.13 8.95
N THR A 372 -9.49 -24.52 9.01
CA THR A 372 -9.89 -25.86 8.51
C THR A 372 -9.81 -25.93 6.99
N GLU A 373 -9.71 -27.12 6.40
CA GLU A 373 -9.75 -27.30 4.93
C GLU A 373 -11.00 -26.72 4.28
N GLN A 374 -12.16 -26.86 4.94
CA GLN A 374 -13.42 -26.27 4.48
C GLN A 374 -13.31 -24.74 4.44
N GLN A 375 -12.90 -24.15 5.58
CA GLN A 375 -12.73 -22.71 5.71
C GLN A 375 -11.68 -22.15 4.75
N LYS A 376 -10.63 -22.92 4.43
CA LYS A 376 -9.65 -22.58 3.39
C LYS A 376 -10.34 -22.38 2.04
N GLY A 377 -11.17 -23.33 1.61
CA GLY A 377 -11.94 -23.22 0.36
C GLY A 377 -12.89 -22.03 0.36
N ASP A 378 -13.65 -21.84 1.44
CA ASP A 378 -14.58 -20.72 1.59
C ASP A 378 -13.86 -19.37 1.54
N TYR A 379 -12.66 -19.27 2.14
CA TYR A 379 -11.87 -18.05 2.16
C TYR A 379 -11.21 -17.73 0.82
N LEU A 380 -10.73 -18.74 0.08
CA LEU A 380 -10.25 -18.56 -1.29
C LEU A 380 -11.35 -17.94 -2.18
N VAL A 381 -12.55 -18.51 -2.14
CA VAL A 381 -13.70 -17.99 -2.89
C VAL A 381 -14.06 -16.58 -2.44
N GLY A 382 -14.13 -16.34 -1.13
CA GLY A 382 -14.47 -15.02 -0.59
C GLY A 382 -13.49 -13.92 -0.99
N GLN A 383 -12.20 -14.21 -1.11
CA GLN A 383 -11.21 -13.22 -1.54
C GLN A 383 -11.29 -12.90 -3.03
N ILE A 384 -11.52 -13.91 -3.86
CA ILE A 384 -11.78 -13.73 -5.30
C ILE A 384 -13.04 -12.88 -5.49
N GLU A 385 -14.11 -13.17 -4.76
CA GLU A 385 -15.34 -12.39 -4.78
C GLU A 385 -15.14 -10.94 -4.33
N ARG A 386 -14.37 -10.73 -3.27
CA ARG A 386 -14.04 -9.37 -2.83
C ARG A 386 -13.26 -8.61 -3.89
N ALA A 387 -12.23 -9.20 -4.47
CA ALA A 387 -11.45 -8.59 -5.54
C ALA A 387 -12.34 -8.21 -6.73
N ARG A 388 -13.23 -9.10 -7.14
CA ARG A 388 -14.22 -8.87 -8.20
C ARG A 388 -15.15 -7.68 -7.89
N GLN A 389 -15.57 -7.52 -6.64
CA GLN A 389 -16.54 -6.50 -6.22
C GLN A 389 -15.92 -5.15 -5.85
N GLU A 390 -14.62 -5.11 -5.51
CA GLU A 390 -13.98 -3.93 -4.92
C GLU A 390 -12.80 -3.40 -5.75
N TRP A 391 -12.08 -4.28 -6.46
CA TRP A 391 -10.76 -4.01 -7.04
C TRP A 391 -10.76 -4.19 -8.56
N PRO A 392 -11.30 -3.23 -9.33
CA PRO A 392 -11.38 -3.31 -10.80
C PRO A 392 -10.01 -3.36 -11.50
N TRP A 393 -8.95 -3.02 -10.78
CA TRP A 393 -7.56 -3.09 -11.23
C TRP A 393 -6.94 -4.48 -11.01
N MET A 394 -7.65 -5.42 -10.38
CA MET A 394 -7.18 -6.78 -10.13
C MET A 394 -7.32 -7.64 -11.39
N GLY A 395 -6.22 -8.28 -11.80
CA GLY A 395 -6.17 -9.24 -12.90
C GLY A 395 -6.07 -10.67 -12.42
N ALA A 396 -4.93 -11.37 -12.56
CA ALA A 396 -4.85 -12.75 -12.08
C ALA A 396 -4.67 -12.82 -10.55
N MET A 397 -5.22 -13.87 -9.92
CA MET A 397 -4.92 -14.25 -8.54
C MET A 397 -4.47 -15.71 -8.49
N ASN A 398 -3.22 -15.95 -8.07
CA ASN A 398 -2.60 -17.27 -8.08
C ASN A 398 -2.62 -17.90 -6.68
N VAL A 399 -3.35 -19.01 -6.52
CA VAL A 399 -3.42 -19.74 -5.26
C VAL A 399 -2.03 -20.30 -4.94
N TRP A 400 -1.54 -20.03 -3.74
CA TRP A 400 -0.44 -20.76 -3.12
C TRP A 400 -1.05 -21.91 -2.32
N MET A 401 -1.04 -23.15 -2.78
CA MET A 401 -0.46 -23.69 -4.04
C MET A 401 -1.29 -24.88 -4.54
N LEU A 402 -1.07 -25.37 -5.77
CA LEU A 402 -1.79 -26.57 -6.24
C LEU A 402 -1.40 -27.81 -5.43
N ARG A 403 -0.11 -28.10 -5.37
CA ARG A 403 0.49 -29.26 -4.67
C ARG A 403 1.89 -28.89 -4.20
N TYR A 404 2.31 -29.48 -3.07
CA TYR A 404 3.73 -29.48 -2.69
C TYR A 404 4.51 -30.46 -3.57
N GLY A 405 5.08 -29.94 -4.65
CA GLY A 405 5.81 -30.70 -5.67
C GLY A 405 7.27 -30.99 -5.31
N GLY A 406 7.97 -31.61 -6.26
CA GLY A 406 9.36 -32.03 -6.18
C GLY A 406 9.56 -33.40 -5.55
N TYR A 407 10.73 -33.99 -5.81
CA TYR A 407 11.13 -35.29 -5.27
C TYR A 407 11.32 -35.30 -3.75
N ALA A 408 11.67 -34.16 -3.14
CA ALA A 408 12.00 -34.10 -1.72
C ALA A 408 10.74 -34.10 -0.84
N ASP A 409 10.74 -34.92 0.21
CA ASP A 409 9.68 -34.87 1.21
C ASP A 409 9.88 -33.66 2.13
N PRO A 410 8.80 -32.94 2.49
CA PRO A 410 8.90 -31.80 3.39
C PRO A 410 9.30 -32.24 4.81
N ASP A 411 9.95 -31.35 5.56
CA ASP A 411 10.14 -31.52 7.01
C ASP A 411 8.74 -31.74 7.65
N PRO A 412 8.52 -32.80 8.45
CA PRO A 412 7.25 -33.04 9.12
C PRO A 412 6.72 -31.87 9.97
N ALA A 413 7.60 -30.97 10.38
CA ALA A 413 7.26 -29.77 11.15
C ALA A 413 7.21 -28.48 10.29
N ASP A 414 7.33 -28.58 8.97
CA ASP A 414 7.07 -27.48 8.04
C ASP A 414 5.55 -27.34 7.81
N PRO A 415 4.95 -26.18 8.13
CA PRO A 415 3.54 -25.93 7.85
C PRO A 415 3.25 -25.67 6.35
N THR A 416 4.25 -25.34 5.54
CA THR A 416 4.06 -24.87 4.15
C THR A 416 3.28 -25.83 3.24
N PRO A 417 3.45 -27.17 3.30
CA PRO A 417 2.66 -28.11 2.50
C PRO A 417 1.13 -27.99 2.70
N TYR A 418 0.68 -27.48 3.84
CA TYR A 418 -0.75 -27.37 4.16
C TYR A 418 -1.45 -26.18 3.50
N PHE A 419 -0.74 -25.44 2.64
CA PHE A 419 -1.36 -24.55 1.66
C PHE A 419 -1.93 -25.27 0.43
N ALA A 420 -1.46 -26.49 0.16
CA ALA A 420 -1.83 -27.22 -1.04
C ALA A 420 -3.35 -27.46 -1.16
N LEU A 421 -3.84 -27.44 -2.39
CA LEU A 421 -5.21 -27.86 -2.74
C LEU A 421 -5.29 -29.36 -3.02
N VAL A 422 -4.17 -29.97 -3.41
CA VAL A 422 -4.04 -31.39 -3.73
C VAL A 422 -2.94 -31.97 -2.85
N SER A 423 -3.22 -33.12 -2.24
CA SER A 423 -2.23 -33.84 -1.44
C SER A 423 -1.06 -34.34 -2.29
N ARG A 424 0.05 -34.70 -1.64
CA ARG A 424 1.21 -35.29 -2.31
C ARG A 424 0.88 -36.60 -3.04
N ASP A 425 -0.08 -37.37 -2.51
CA ASP A 425 -0.63 -38.60 -3.11
C ASP A 425 -1.77 -38.33 -4.12
N TRP A 426 -1.83 -37.11 -4.65
CA TRP A 426 -2.75 -36.68 -5.71
C TRP A 426 -4.24 -36.75 -5.37
N GLN A 427 -4.59 -36.60 -4.09
CA GLN A 427 -5.98 -36.49 -3.67
C GLN A 427 -6.39 -35.02 -3.61
N PRO A 428 -7.40 -34.58 -4.38
CA PRO A 428 -7.99 -33.26 -4.21
C PRO A 428 -8.57 -33.11 -2.80
N LEU A 429 -8.25 -32.01 -2.13
CA LEU A 429 -8.78 -31.69 -0.81
C LEU A 429 -10.12 -30.95 -0.93
N ALA A 430 -10.83 -30.76 0.19
CA ALA A 430 -12.10 -30.04 0.20
C ALA A 430 -11.98 -28.63 -0.39
N SER A 431 -10.88 -27.94 -0.10
CA SER A 431 -10.57 -26.62 -0.64
C SER A 431 -10.46 -26.60 -2.18
N TYR A 432 -9.91 -27.65 -2.80
CA TYR A 432 -9.91 -27.81 -4.27
C TYR A 432 -11.33 -27.91 -4.82
N GLN A 433 -12.16 -28.77 -4.22
CA GLN A 433 -13.51 -29.04 -4.70
C GLN A 433 -14.40 -27.78 -4.61
N ILE A 434 -14.32 -27.05 -3.49
CA ILE A 434 -15.05 -25.78 -3.29
C ILE A 434 -14.66 -24.76 -4.35
N LEU A 435 -13.35 -24.60 -4.61
CA LEU A 435 -12.87 -23.66 -5.61
C LEU A 435 -13.26 -24.10 -7.03
N GLN A 436 -13.19 -25.40 -7.35
CA GLN A 436 -13.62 -25.95 -8.63
C GLN A 436 -15.12 -25.71 -8.88
N GLU A 437 -15.97 -25.94 -7.88
CA GLU A 437 -17.41 -25.68 -7.96
C GLU A 437 -17.71 -24.19 -8.16
N TYR A 438 -16.91 -23.31 -7.56
CA TYR A 438 -17.02 -21.86 -7.78
C TYR A 438 -16.62 -21.48 -9.21
N LEU A 439 -15.49 -21.98 -9.71
CA LEU A 439 -14.96 -21.66 -11.05
C LEU A 439 -15.78 -22.26 -12.19
N ALA A 440 -16.54 -23.33 -11.94
CA ALA A 440 -17.47 -23.90 -12.91
C ALA A 440 -18.74 -23.04 -13.14
N ARG A 441 -18.98 -22.02 -12.30
CA ARG A 441 -20.14 -21.12 -12.46
C ARG A 441 -19.90 -20.19 -13.65
N PRO A 442 -20.96 -19.78 -14.38
CA PRO A 442 -20.76 -18.86 -15.49
C PRO A 442 -20.28 -17.50 -14.96
N ALA A 443 -19.36 -16.87 -15.70
CA ALA A 443 -18.67 -15.66 -15.26
C ALA A 443 -19.64 -14.48 -15.03
N VAL A 444 -19.26 -13.62 -14.10
CA VAL A 444 -20.00 -12.41 -13.73
C VAL A 444 -19.01 -11.25 -13.67
N ALA A 445 -19.22 -10.22 -14.47
CA ALA A 445 -18.41 -9.01 -14.40
C ALA A 445 -18.64 -8.30 -13.07
N GLY A 446 -17.56 -7.93 -12.40
CA GLY A 446 -17.60 -7.14 -11.16
C GLY A 446 -17.63 -5.64 -11.44
N VAL A 447 -17.45 -4.84 -10.38
CA VAL A 447 -17.29 -3.39 -10.51
C VAL A 447 -16.03 -3.08 -11.32
N GLY A 448 -16.09 -2.08 -12.20
CA GLY A 448 -14.97 -1.72 -13.08
C GLY A 448 -15.38 -1.51 -14.53
N ALA A 449 -14.39 -1.14 -15.35
CA ALA A 449 -14.52 -1.12 -16.81
C ALA A 449 -13.93 -2.42 -17.37
N HIS A 450 -14.66 -3.08 -18.27
CA HIS A 450 -14.35 -4.39 -18.83
C HIS A 450 -14.41 -4.37 -20.34
N SER A 451 -13.50 -5.10 -20.99
CA SER A 451 -13.55 -5.33 -22.43
C SER A 451 -14.86 -6.04 -22.84
N TRP A 452 -15.33 -5.82 -24.07
CA TRP A 452 -16.46 -6.61 -24.61
C TRP A 452 -16.11 -8.10 -24.83
N GLU A 453 -14.82 -8.45 -24.79
CA GLU A 453 -14.33 -9.85 -24.82
C GLU A 453 -14.38 -10.53 -23.43
N HIS A 454 -14.83 -9.83 -22.40
CA HIS A 454 -14.91 -10.35 -21.04
C HIS A 454 -15.76 -11.65 -20.98
N PRO A 455 -15.37 -12.70 -20.24
CA PRO A 455 -16.07 -14.00 -20.20
C PRO A 455 -17.55 -13.97 -19.77
N ALA A 456 -17.99 -12.86 -19.17
CA ALA A 456 -19.39 -12.65 -18.78
C ALA A 456 -20.28 -12.15 -19.94
N VAL A 457 -19.71 -11.90 -21.11
CA VAL A 457 -20.41 -11.50 -22.34
C VAL A 457 -20.64 -12.73 -23.23
N GLU A 458 -21.89 -12.98 -23.57
CA GLU A 458 -22.31 -14.09 -24.44
C GLU A 458 -23.03 -13.52 -25.68
N ARG A 459 -22.68 -14.00 -26.88
CA ARG A 459 -23.42 -13.68 -28.11
C ARG A 459 -24.74 -14.48 -28.12
N THR A 460 -25.86 -13.79 -28.29
CA THR A 460 -27.18 -14.43 -28.52
C THR A 460 -27.52 -14.46 -30.01
N ALA A 461 -28.68 -15.04 -30.36
CA ALA A 461 -29.13 -15.13 -31.75
C ALA A 461 -29.37 -13.75 -32.40
N ASP A 462 -29.73 -12.75 -31.60
CA ASP A 462 -30.18 -11.42 -32.03
C ASP A 462 -29.41 -10.27 -31.34
N GLY A 463 -28.34 -10.58 -30.61
CA GLY A 463 -27.72 -9.61 -29.72
C GLY A 463 -26.68 -10.19 -28.77
N TRP A 464 -26.69 -9.69 -27.53
CA TRP A 464 -25.70 -10.01 -26.51
C TRP A 464 -26.34 -10.16 -25.14
N ARG A 465 -25.78 -11.02 -24.31
CA ARG A 465 -26.12 -11.16 -22.89
C ARG A 465 -24.89 -10.87 -22.05
N VAL A 466 -25.03 -10.03 -21.02
CA VAL A 466 -23.96 -9.68 -20.08
C VAL A 466 -24.43 -9.96 -18.67
N ARG A 467 -23.67 -10.78 -17.93
CA ARG A 467 -23.87 -10.99 -16.49
C ARG A 467 -22.94 -10.07 -15.72
N PHE A 468 -23.49 -9.26 -14.81
CA PHE A 468 -22.71 -8.35 -13.99
C PHE A 468 -23.22 -8.28 -12.55
N SER A 469 -22.36 -7.84 -11.63
CA SER A 469 -22.70 -7.62 -10.23
C SER A 469 -22.36 -6.19 -9.84
N GLY A 470 -23.39 -5.43 -9.47
CA GLY A 470 -23.31 -4.03 -9.11
C GLY A 470 -24.70 -3.41 -9.05
N ALA A 471 -24.79 -2.10 -9.19
CA ALA A 471 -26.04 -1.34 -9.16
C ALA A 471 -26.26 -0.47 -10.40
N ARG A 472 -25.34 -0.45 -11.36
CA ARG A 472 -25.52 0.28 -12.63
C ARG A 472 -24.59 -0.26 -13.71
N VAL A 473 -25.06 -0.28 -14.95
CA VAL A 473 -24.24 -0.65 -16.11
C VAL A 473 -24.20 0.49 -17.13
N THR A 474 -23.02 0.72 -17.72
CA THR A 474 -22.82 1.67 -18.81
C THR A 474 -22.14 0.97 -19.99
N LEU A 475 -22.67 1.15 -21.19
CA LEU A 475 -22.11 0.63 -22.44
C LEU A 475 -21.40 1.78 -23.16
N ALA A 476 -20.19 1.56 -23.67
CA ALA A 476 -19.40 2.62 -24.29
C ALA A 476 -18.84 2.21 -25.66
N GLY A 477 -18.97 3.11 -26.64
CA GLY A 477 -18.49 2.88 -28.01
C GLY A 477 -19.32 1.88 -28.80
N GLY A 478 -19.15 1.81 -30.13
CA GLY A 478 -19.85 0.83 -30.99
C GLY A 478 -21.38 0.98 -31.13
N LEU A 479 -22.01 2.00 -30.53
CA LEU A 479 -23.48 2.12 -30.47
C LEU A 479 -24.04 2.90 -31.68
N GLY A 480 -24.43 2.18 -32.74
CA GLY A 480 -24.85 2.77 -34.02
C GLY A 480 -26.36 2.96 -34.24
N GLY A 481 -27.24 2.48 -33.34
CA GLY A 481 -28.70 2.47 -33.55
C GLY A 481 -29.54 2.41 -32.27
N ALA A 482 -30.86 2.29 -32.42
CA ALA A 482 -31.77 2.10 -31.28
C ALA A 482 -31.52 0.72 -30.64
N VAL A 483 -30.86 0.72 -29.49
CA VAL A 483 -30.58 -0.51 -28.73
C VAL A 483 -31.78 -0.82 -27.85
N GLU A 484 -32.42 -1.96 -28.09
CA GLU A 484 -33.39 -2.52 -27.14
C GLU A 484 -32.62 -3.24 -26.05
N ALA A 485 -32.76 -2.79 -24.82
CA ALA A 485 -32.11 -3.38 -23.66
C ALA A 485 -33.16 -3.90 -22.67
N THR A 486 -32.93 -5.08 -22.12
CA THR A 486 -33.63 -5.56 -20.93
C THR A 486 -32.63 -5.84 -19.82
N ILE A 487 -33.01 -5.56 -18.58
CA ILE A 487 -32.27 -5.96 -17.39
C ILE A 487 -33.21 -6.82 -16.56
N ASP A 488 -32.75 -8.03 -16.23
CA ASP A 488 -33.55 -9.05 -15.52
C ASP A 488 -34.90 -9.31 -16.19
N SER A 489 -34.89 -9.42 -17.52
CA SER A 489 -36.07 -9.59 -18.38
C SER A 489 -37.08 -8.43 -18.35
N GLN A 490 -36.74 -7.28 -17.77
CA GLN A 490 -37.57 -6.07 -17.80
C GLN A 490 -36.98 -5.03 -18.76
N PRO A 491 -37.80 -4.28 -19.53
CA PRO A 491 -37.30 -3.21 -20.39
C PRO A 491 -36.47 -2.19 -19.59
N ALA A 492 -35.24 -1.93 -20.05
CA ALA A 492 -34.31 -1.01 -19.42
C ALA A 492 -34.20 0.27 -20.25
N ALA A 493 -34.57 1.41 -19.66
CA ALA A 493 -34.31 2.71 -20.27
C ALA A 493 -32.83 3.06 -20.12
N LEU A 494 -32.13 3.22 -21.24
CA LEU A 494 -30.74 3.66 -21.26
C LEU A 494 -30.67 5.15 -21.61
N SER A 495 -30.00 5.91 -20.75
CA SER A 495 -29.75 7.33 -20.95
C SER A 495 -28.44 7.55 -21.70
N ALA A 496 -28.47 8.38 -22.74
CA ALA A 496 -27.29 8.72 -23.51
C ALA A 496 -26.38 9.69 -22.75
N GLU A 497 -25.08 9.43 -22.79
CA GLU A 497 -24.04 10.30 -22.25
C GLU A 497 -22.75 10.22 -23.08
N GLN A 498 -21.72 10.92 -22.63
CA GLN A 498 -20.38 10.91 -23.22
C GLN A 498 -19.36 10.53 -22.15
N ILE A 499 -18.57 9.49 -22.42
CA ILE A 499 -17.42 9.09 -21.58
C ILE A 499 -16.19 9.08 -22.48
N ASP A 500 -15.15 9.82 -22.11
CA ASP A 500 -13.89 9.94 -22.87
C ASP A 500 -14.10 10.26 -24.36
N GLY A 501 -15.09 11.11 -24.66
CA GLY A 501 -15.45 11.51 -26.03
C GLY A 501 -16.15 10.42 -26.87
N ARG A 502 -16.54 9.30 -26.25
CA ARG A 502 -17.33 8.23 -26.87
C ARG A 502 -18.80 8.33 -26.45
N GLN A 503 -19.69 8.00 -27.39
CA GLN A 503 -21.09 7.80 -27.08
C GLN A 503 -21.25 6.61 -26.12
N SER A 504 -21.99 6.83 -25.05
CA SER A 504 -22.27 5.80 -24.05
C SER A 504 -23.75 5.78 -23.69
N LEU A 505 -24.23 4.61 -23.28
CA LEU A 505 -25.60 4.36 -22.83
C LEU A 505 -25.57 3.80 -21.41
N ARG A 506 -26.20 4.50 -20.47
CA ARG A 506 -26.18 4.19 -19.04
C ARG A 506 -27.56 3.80 -18.53
N SER A 507 -27.63 2.73 -17.75
CA SER A 507 -28.85 2.30 -17.07
C SER A 507 -29.24 3.23 -15.90
N ALA A 508 -30.49 3.16 -15.48
CA ALA A 508 -30.86 3.65 -14.14
C ALA A 508 -30.14 2.85 -13.04
N TRP A 509 -30.16 3.39 -11.82
CA TRP A 509 -29.70 2.65 -10.63
C TRP A 509 -30.63 1.47 -10.35
N LEU A 510 -30.01 0.33 -10.06
CA LEU A 510 -30.62 -0.94 -9.70
C LEU A 510 -30.40 -1.20 -8.20
N ALA A 511 -31.01 -2.26 -7.67
CA ALA A 511 -30.58 -2.81 -6.40
C ALA A 511 -29.14 -3.30 -6.52
N GLU A 512 -28.35 -3.29 -5.44
CA GLU A 512 -27.02 -3.90 -5.46
C GLU A 512 -27.18 -5.43 -5.57
N GLY A 513 -26.60 -6.05 -6.59
CA GLY A 513 -26.69 -7.49 -6.77
C GLY A 513 -26.21 -7.97 -8.14
N GLU A 514 -26.44 -9.25 -8.42
CA GLU A 514 -26.24 -9.80 -9.78
C GLU A 514 -27.43 -9.47 -10.68
N HIS A 515 -27.12 -9.10 -11.91
CA HIS A 515 -28.08 -8.73 -12.94
C HIS A 515 -27.69 -9.35 -14.29
N THR A 516 -28.69 -9.54 -15.15
CA THR A 516 -28.48 -9.94 -16.54
C THR A 516 -28.98 -8.85 -17.47
N LEU A 517 -28.07 -8.26 -18.25
CA LEU A 517 -28.37 -7.34 -19.34
C LEU A 517 -28.51 -8.16 -20.63
N GLU A 518 -29.64 -8.04 -21.33
CA GLU A 518 -29.78 -8.50 -22.71
C GLU A 518 -29.91 -7.29 -23.64
N LEU A 519 -29.05 -7.24 -24.65
CA LEU A 519 -29.01 -6.19 -25.66
C LEU A 519 -29.37 -6.79 -27.01
N ARG A 520 -30.35 -6.23 -27.70
CA ARG A 520 -30.66 -6.61 -29.08
C ARG A 520 -30.09 -5.60 -30.06
N GLY A 521 -29.53 -6.12 -31.16
CA GLY A 521 -28.96 -5.34 -32.24
C GLY A 521 -27.44 -5.42 -32.33
N ASP A 522 -26.94 -4.83 -33.42
CA ASP A 522 -25.52 -4.68 -33.74
C ASP A 522 -25.25 -3.19 -34.08
N PRO A 523 -24.01 -2.68 -33.93
CA PRO A 523 -22.78 -3.38 -33.53
C PRO A 523 -22.69 -3.65 -32.01
N ALA A 524 -21.73 -4.50 -31.63
CA ALA A 524 -21.33 -4.67 -30.24
C ALA A 524 -20.71 -3.38 -29.68
N PRO A 525 -20.93 -3.05 -28.40
CA PRO A 525 -20.16 -2.03 -27.71
C PRO A 525 -18.66 -2.35 -27.68
N ASP A 526 -17.82 -1.32 -27.53
CA ASP A 526 -16.37 -1.52 -27.44
C ASP A 526 -16.00 -2.10 -26.05
N TRP A 527 -16.68 -1.62 -25.01
CA TRP A 527 -16.48 -2.02 -23.61
C TRP A 527 -17.70 -1.61 -22.76
N PHE A 528 -17.75 -2.11 -21.52
CA PHE A 528 -18.80 -1.75 -20.57
C PHE A 528 -18.26 -1.49 -19.18
N MET A 529 -19.06 -0.83 -18.35
CA MET A 529 -18.74 -0.45 -16.99
C MET A 529 -19.81 -0.94 -16.04
N VAL A 530 -19.40 -1.31 -14.84
CA VAL A 530 -20.28 -1.65 -13.74
C VAL A 530 -19.91 -0.76 -12.55
N ASP A 531 -20.91 -0.05 -12.03
CA ASP A 531 -20.79 0.73 -10.80
C ASP A 531 -21.53 0.04 -9.65
N ARG A 532 -21.14 0.34 -8.42
CA ARG A 532 -21.84 -0.08 -7.20
C ARG A 532 -22.35 1.12 -6.43
N ALA A 533 -23.40 0.93 -5.63
CA ALA A 533 -23.90 1.98 -4.77
C ALA A 533 -22.89 2.29 -3.64
N ARG A 534 -22.73 3.57 -3.28
CA ARG A 534 -21.98 4.01 -2.08
C ARG A 534 -22.95 4.45 -0.98
N PRO A 535 -23.27 3.58 0.00
CA PRO A 535 -24.18 3.93 1.08
C PRO A 535 -23.71 5.16 1.86
N TRP A 536 -24.61 6.13 2.02
CA TRP A 536 -24.35 7.39 2.72
C TRP A 536 -23.11 8.16 2.23
N GLY A 537 -22.77 8.12 0.93
CA GLY A 537 -21.62 8.83 0.36
C GLY A 537 -21.45 10.27 0.87
N TRP A 538 -22.54 11.05 0.92
CA TRP A 538 -22.53 12.43 1.45
C TRP A 538 -22.04 12.54 2.90
N LEU A 539 -22.34 11.54 3.75
CA LEU A 539 -21.91 11.55 5.15
C LEU A 539 -20.40 11.33 5.24
N TRP A 540 -19.85 10.45 4.39
CA TRP A 540 -18.42 10.20 4.34
C TRP A 540 -17.65 11.40 3.77
N ASP A 541 -18.18 12.05 2.73
CA ASP A 541 -17.53 13.18 2.08
C ASP A 541 -17.56 14.45 2.95
N TYR A 542 -18.70 14.72 3.62
CA TYR A 542 -18.92 15.98 4.34
C TYR A 542 -18.90 15.86 5.87
N GLY A 543 -19.11 14.66 6.43
CA GLY A 543 -19.11 14.43 7.88
C GLY A 543 -17.81 14.82 8.58
N PRO A 544 -16.63 14.39 8.08
CA PRO A 544 -15.34 14.82 8.62
C PRO A 544 -15.14 16.34 8.58
N LEU A 545 -15.61 17.01 7.52
CA LEU A 545 -15.53 18.48 7.39
C LEU A 545 -16.36 19.19 8.45
N LEU A 546 -17.57 18.70 8.72
CA LEU A 546 -18.43 19.23 9.79
C LEU A 546 -17.82 19.02 11.18
N LEU A 547 -17.22 17.85 11.43
CA LEU A 547 -16.51 17.56 12.67
C LEU A 547 -15.31 18.48 12.85
N LEU A 548 -14.50 18.69 11.80
CA LEU A 548 -13.36 19.60 11.83
C LEU A 548 -13.79 21.05 12.12
N ALA A 549 -14.88 21.52 11.49
CA ALA A 549 -15.42 22.84 11.76
C ALA A 549 -15.91 22.97 13.23
N ALA A 550 -16.57 21.93 13.76
CA ALA A 550 -17.00 21.91 15.15
C ALA A 550 -15.83 21.87 16.14
N ILE A 551 -14.77 21.09 15.84
CA ILE A 551 -13.52 21.04 16.61
C ILE A 551 -12.88 22.42 16.63
N ALA A 552 -12.77 23.09 15.48
CA ALA A 552 -12.21 24.42 15.39
C ALA A 552 -13.01 25.44 16.22
N ALA A 553 -14.34 25.41 16.14
CA ALA A 553 -15.22 26.28 16.93
C ALA A 553 -15.10 26.00 18.44
N SER A 554 -15.09 24.73 18.84
CA SER A 554 -14.95 24.31 20.24
C SER A 554 -13.57 24.68 20.79
N GLY A 555 -12.50 24.44 20.02
CA GLY A 555 -11.14 24.84 20.35
C GLY A 555 -11.01 26.36 20.53
N ALA A 556 -11.62 27.15 19.63
CA ALA A 556 -11.67 28.61 19.77
C ALA A 556 -12.42 29.03 21.06
N ALA A 557 -13.49 28.35 21.43
CA ALA A 557 -14.23 28.61 22.67
C ALA A 557 -13.42 28.25 23.93
N VAL A 558 -12.71 27.12 23.92
CA VAL A 558 -11.77 26.72 24.99
C VAL A 558 -10.69 27.78 25.14
N MET A 559 -10.06 28.19 24.04
CA MET A 559 -9.01 29.22 24.05
C MET A 559 -9.55 30.58 24.54
N GLY A 560 -10.72 31.01 24.06
CA GLY A 560 -11.37 32.23 24.54
C GLY A 560 -11.77 32.16 26.02
N GLY A 561 -12.09 30.98 26.54
CA GLY A 561 -12.28 30.74 27.97
C GLY A 561 -10.97 30.88 28.76
N LEU A 562 -9.89 30.28 28.26
CA LEU A 562 -8.56 30.33 28.86
C LEU A 562 -8.01 31.76 28.92
N PHE A 563 -8.10 32.53 27.82
CA PHE A 563 -7.69 33.93 27.79
C PHE A 563 -8.44 34.77 28.83
N ARG A 564 -9.77 34.61 28.93
CA ARG A 564 -10.58 35.30 29.95
C ARG A 564 -10.21 34.90 31.38
N MET A 565 -9.82 33.64 31.60
CA MET A 565 -9.33 33.18 32.90
C MET A 565 -7.98 33.84 33.25
N ILE A 566 -7.04 33.88 32.30
CA ILE A 566 -5.74 34.53 32.46
C ILE A 566 -5.90 36.03 32.74
N ASP A 567 -6.79 36.72 32.02
CA ASP A 567 -7.11 38.14 32.26
C ASP A 567 -7.74 38.36 33.64
N GLY A 568 -8.61 37.45 34.08
CA GLY A 568 -9.18 37.44 35.44
C GLY A 568 -8.13 37.29 36.53
N LEU A 569 -7.15 36.40 36.34
CA LEU A 569 -6.03 36.20 37.26
C LEU A 569 -5.10 37.42 37.28
N ARG A 570 -4.83 38.05 36.13
CA ARG A 570 -4.06 39.30 36.04
C ARG A 570 -4.73 40.46 36.78
N THR A 571 -6.04 40.59 36.66
CA THR A 571 -6.80 41.65 37.32
C THR A 571 -6.90 41.44 38.83
N GLN A 572 -7.00 40.19 39.30
CA GLN A 572 -6.91 39.87 40.74
C GLN A 572 -5.49 40.06 41.31
N GLY A 573 -4.44 39.71 40.56
CA GLY A 573 -3.05 39.95 40.97
C GLY A 573 -2.71 41.44 41.13
N LYS A 574 -3.31 42.32 40.32
CA LYS A 574 -3.20 43.78 40.48
C LYS A 574 -3.96 44.34 41.68
N ALA A 575 -4.96 43.63 42.21
CA ALA A 575 -5.70 44.05 43.41
C ALA A 575 -4.96 43.68 44.72
N LEU A 576 -3.92 42.85 44.67
CA LEU A 576 -3.15 42.37 45.81
C LEU A 576 -1.77 43.07 45.96
N THR A 577 -1.48 44.08 45.14
CA THR A 577 -0.25 44.90 45.24
C THR A 577 -0.61 46.35 45.61
N PRO A 578 -0.46 46.77 46.88
CA PRO A 578 -0.79 48.13 47.31
C PRO A 578 0.44 49.04 47.15
N HIS A 579 0.69 49.52 45.93
CA HIS A 579 1.58 50.68 45.72
C HIS A 579 0.97 51.65 44.70
N PRO A 580 1.05 52.98 44.94
CA PRO A 580 0.42 53.98 44.10
C PRO A 580 1.12 54.05 42.73
N PRO A 581 0.40 54.41 41.65
CA PRO A 581 0.97 54.36 40.30
C PRO A 581 1.91 55.55 40.09
N LEU A 582 3.14 55.29 39.65
CA LEU A 582 3.88 56.28 38.86
C LEU A 582 3.16 56.48 37.52
N PRO A 583 3.05 57.71 36.98
CA PRO A 583 2.21 58.00 35.82
C PRO A 583 2.93 57.55 34.55
N LEU A 584 2.90 56.26 34.23
CA LEU A 584 3.20 55.78 32.88
C LEU A 584 1.92 55.91 32.05
N ARG A 585 1.84 57.05 31.37
CA ARG A 585 1.08 57.38 30.16
C ARG A 585 0.30 56.18 29.59
N ARG A 586 -0.93 55.99 30.06
CA ARG A 586 -1.88 55.03 29.51
C ARG A 586 -2.44 55.63 28.23
N GLU A 587 -1.73 55.49 27.11
CA GLU A 587 -2.28 55.85 25.81
C GLU A 587 -3.52 54.98 25.54
N ARG A 588 -4.65 55.65 25.31
CA ARG A 588 -5.90 55.06 24.84
C ARG A 588 -5.69 54.52 23.41
N GLY A 589 -5.08 53.35 23.30
CA GLY A 589 -4.87 52.59 22.06
C GLY A 589 -4.67 51.07 22.25
N GLY A 590 -4.50 50.62 23.51
CA GLY A 590 -3.89 49.32 23.82
C GLY A 590 -4.61 48.04 23.35
N ALA A 591 -5.94 47.95 23.36
CA ALA A 591 -6.59 46.66 23.05
C ALA A 591 -6.39 46.23 21.58
N LYS A 592 -6.40 47.16 20.62
CA LYS A 592 -6.12 46.85 19.21
C LYS A 592 -4.65 46.53 19.00
N GLN A 593 -3.75 47.30 19.62
CA GLN A 593 -2.31 47.08 19.54
C GLN A 593 -1.91 45.72 20.14
N ASP A 594 -2.47 45.33 21.28
CA ASP A 594 -2.22 44.04 21.92
C ASP A 594 -2.66 42.87 21.04
N ILE A 595 -3.80 43.00 20.35
CA ILE A 595 -4.26 42.02 19.37
C ILE A 595 -3.29 41.92 18.19
N PHE A 596 -2.84 43.06 17.64
CA PHE A 596 -1.84 43.05 16.56
C PHE A 596 -0.51 42.42 16.98
N ILE A 597 -0.06 42.69 18.20
CA ILE A 597 1.17 42.12 18.75
C ILE A 597 1.01 40.61 18.97
N LEU A 598 -0.12 40.15 19.51
CA LEU A 598 -0.43 38.73 19.62
C LEU A 598 -0.44 38.07 18.24
N ILE A 599 -1.15 38.64 17.26
CA ILE A 599 -1.20 38.08 15.90
C ILE A 599 0.21 38.01 15.30
N ALA A 600 1.02 39.06 15.44
CA ALA A 600 2.40 39.09 14.94
C ALA A 600 3.29 38.03 15.63
N MET A 601 3.15 37.85 16.95
CA MET A 601 3.82 36.77 17.69
C MET A 601 3.38 35.38 17.18
N GLY A 602 2.08 35.18 16.98
CA GLY A 602 1.53 33.93 16.45
C GLY A 602 2.02 33.62 15.04
N ILE A 603 2.10 34.63 14.17
CA ILE A 603 2.68 34.50 12.83
C ILE A 603 4.17 34.18 12.92
N GLY A 604 4.93 34.86 13.80
CA GLY A 604 6.33 34.56 14.05
C GLY A 604 6.56 33.11 14.49
N LEU A 605 5.75 32.60 15.42
CA LEU A 605 5.81 31.20 15.84
C LEU A 605 5.37 30.22 14.75
N LEU A 606 4.34 30.57 13.97
CA LEU A 606 3.88 29.73 12.88
C LEU A 606 4.96 29.63 11.78
N ILE A 607 5.63 30.72 11.46
CA ILE A 607 6.78 30.72 10.54
C ILE A 607 7.92 29.90 11.16
N ALA A 608 8.24 30.13 12.44
CA ALA A 608 9.29 29.40 13.14
C ALA A 608 9.02 27.89 13.19
N TYR A 609 7.77 27.46 13.32
CA TYR A 609 7.40 26.05 13.44
C TYR A 609 7.14 25.36 12.09
N ARG A 610 6.34 26.00 11.22
CA ARG A 610 5.71 25.38 10.04
C ARG A 610 6.42 25.70 8.73
N ALA A 611 7.25 26.74 8.67
CA ALA A 611 8.10 26.95 7.51
C ALA A 611 9.11 25.79 7.40
N SER A 612 9.51 25.47 6.15
CA SER A 612 10.51 24.43 5.80
C SER A 612 11.62 24.29 6.84
N ALA A 613 12.19 23.10 7.01
CA ALA A 613 13.30 22.79 7.93
C ALA A 613 14.61 23.59 7.66
N GLN A 614 14.53 24.63 6.85
CA GLN A 614 15.58 25.59 6.55
C GLN A 614 15.77 26.56 7.72
N LEU A 615 16.98 26.58 8.28
CA LEU A 615 17.41 27.48 9.35
C LEU A 615 17.05 28.97 9.12
N PRO A 616 17.19 29.56 7.91
CA PRO A 616 16.88 30.97 7.69
C PRO A 616 15.42 31.34 7.94
N LEU A 617 14.47 30.47 7.58
CA LEU A 617 13.04 30.71 7.78
C LEU A 617 12.65 30.53 9.26
N THR A 618 13.26 29.56 9.93
CA THR A 618 13.08 29.38 11.38
C THR A 618 13.63 30.58 12.15
N ALA A 619 14.82 31.08 11.76
CA ALA A 619 15.42 32.27 12.31
C ALA A 619 14.59 33.53 12.04
N LEU A 620 13.97 33.66 10.86
CA LEU A 620 13.06 34.76 10.54
C LEU A 620 11.83 34.79 11.46
N GLY A 621 11.20 33.63 11.69
CA GLY A 621 10.07 33.52 12.61
C GLY A 621 10.43 33.90 14.05
N LEU A 622 11.59 33.44 14.54
CA LEU A 622 12.11 33.82 15.85
C LEU A 622 12.53 35.29 15.92
N ALA A 623 13.07 35.86 14.84
CA ALA A 623 13.42 37.29 14.77
C ALA A 623 12.18 38.19 14.83
N ILE A 624 10.99 37.70 14.47
CA ILE A 624 9.71 38.39 14.67
C ILE A 624 9.21 38.17 16.10
N PHE A 625 9.23 36.92 16.58
CA PHE A 625 8.67 36.56 17.88
C PHE A 625 9.46 37.15 19.06
N THR A 626 10.79 37.01 19.06
CA THR A 626 11.64 37.33 20.22
C THR A 626 11.59 38.82 20.61
N PRO A 627 11.74 39.80 19.70
CA PRO A 627 11.66 41.21 20.08
C PRO A 627 10.29 41.61 20.62
N LEU A 628 9.22 41.09 20.02
CA LEU A 628 7.86 41.31 20.50
C LEU A 628 7.66 40.66 21.88
N ALA A 629 8.22 39.46 22.09
CA ALA A 629 8.11 38.74 23.35
C ALA A 629 8.89 39.41 24.49
N LEU A 630 10.04 40.01 24.18
CA LEU A 630 10.79 40.84 25.13
C LEU A 630 10.07 42.17 25.42
N TRP A 631 9.40 42.76 24.43
CA TRP A 631 8.65 44.00 24.61
C TRP A 631 7.32 43.80 25.36
N ARG A 632 6.65 42.67 25.11
CA ARG A 632 5.37 42.27 25.73
C ARG A 632 5.42 40.85 26.27
N PRO A 633 6.21 40.60 27.33
CA PRO A 633 6.38 39.27 27.91
C PRO A 633 5.07 38.72 28.48
N ASP A 634 4.17 39.61 28.89
CA ASP A 634 2.82 39.24 29.28
C ASP A 634 2.07 38.57 28.12
N LEU A 635 2.12 39.11 26.90
CA LEU A 635 1.46 38.50 25.74
C LEU A 635 2.18 37.21 25.28
N ALA A 636 3.51 37.17 25.35
CA ALA A 636 4.30 36.00 24.97
C ALA A 636 4.01 34.78 25.87
N LEU A 637 3.86 34.98 27.18
CA LEU A 637 3.52 33.90 28.11
C LEU A 637 2.17 33.22 27.79
N ALA A 638 1.28 33.88 27.05
CA ALA A 638 0.02 33.28 26.60
C ALA A 638 0.22 32.19 25.52
N TYR A 639 1.38 32.16 24.85
CA TYR A 639 1.75 31.11 23.90
C TYR A 639 2.37 29.87 24.55
N VAL A 640 2.79 29.95 25.82
CA VAL A 640 3.39 28.79 26.51
C VAL A 640 2.43 27.60 26.57
N PRO A 641 1.14 27.73 27.00
CA PRO A 641 0.20 26.62 26.96
C PRO A 641 -0.08 26.11 25.55
N LEU A 642 -0.12 27.01 24.56
CA LEU A 642 -0.36 26.68 23.15
C LEU A 642 0.76 25.85 22.52
N THR A 643 1.98 25.98 23.05
CA THR A 643 3.15 25.29 22.53
C THR A 643 3.49 24.01 23.29
N VAL A 644 2.76 23.65 24.36
CA VAL A 644 3.01 22.42 25.14
C VAL A 644 2.95 21.17 24.26
N ALA A 645 2.02 21.10 23.31
CA ALA A 645 1.95 19.96 22.38
C ALA A 645 3.20 19.83 21.50
N LEU A 646 3.91 20.94 21.26
CA LEU A 646 5.14 20.98 20.46
C LEU A 646 6.36 20.47 21.22
N TYR A 647 6.29 20.34 22.56
CA TYR A 647 7.31 19.66 23.37
C TYR A 647 7.48 18.20 22.91
N PHE A 648 6.38 17.54 22.56
CA PHE A 648 6.37 16.15 22.08
C PHE A 648 6.59 16.02 20.57
N MET A 649 6.69 17.14 19.85
CA MET A 649 6.90 17.20 18.40
C MET A 649 7.98 18.24 18.08
N PRO A 650 9.24 17.98 18.46
CA PRO A 650 10.30 18.96 18.28
C PRO A 650 10.59 19.16 16.79
N LYS A 651 10.84 20.41 16.37
CA LYS A 651 11.07 20.74 14.96
C LYS A 651 12.53 20.45 14.56
N GLY A 652 12.77 19.77 13.45
CA GLY A 652 14.11 19.69 12.86
C GLY A 652 14.61 21.03 12.31
N LEU A 653 15.79 21.48 12.75
CA LEU A 653 16.54 22.63 12.23
C LEU A 653 17.46 22.27 11.06
N PHE A 654 17.89 21.00 11.00
CA PHE A 654 18.67 20.41 9.93
C PHE A 654 18.08 19.03 9.64
N ASP A 655 17.63 18.86 8.40
CA ASP A 655 17.14 17.59 7.85
C ASP A 655 18.34 16.67 7.49
N ALA A 656 18.18 15.35 7.59
CA ALA A 656 19.17 14.35 7.17
C ALA A 656 19.65 14.57 5.72
N ARG A 657 18.80 15.19 4.88
CA ARG A 657 19.13 15.56 3.49
C ARG A 657 20.30 16.55 3.32
N PHE A 658 20.73 17.24 4.39
CA PHE A 658 21.88 18.16 4.33
C PHE A 658 23.22 17.53 4.74
N GLY A 659 23.27 16.25 5.12
CA GLY A 659 24.52 15.48 5.23
C GLY A 659 25.47 15.90 6.37
N ILE A 660 25.03 16.70 7.35
CA ILE A 660 25.89 17.16 8.45
C ILE A 660 25.87 16.19 9.66
N ARG A 661 24.73 15.52 9.93
CA ARG A 661 24.54 14.48 10.96
C ARG A 661 23.33 13.59 10.63
N ASP A 662 23.41 12.29 10.91
CA ASP A 662 22.34 11.32 10.64
C ASP A 662 21.07 11.54 11.47
N THR A 663 21.18 12.16 12.64
CA THR A 663 20.04 12.35 13.58
C THR A 663 19.37 13.72 13.48
N GLY A 664 19.87 14.65 12.65
CA GLY A 664 19.38 16.04 12.61
C GLY A 664 19.65 16.82 13.92
N ILE A 665 19.34 18.11 13.94
CA ILE A 665 19.31 18.92 15.18
C ILE A 665 17.88 19.39 15.37
N TYR A 666 17.33 19.22 16.57
CA TYR A 666 15.95 19.60 16.86
C TYR A 666 15.89 20.86 17.72
N LEU A 667 14.95 21.75 17.38
CA LEU A 667 14.60 22.91 18.19
C LEU A 667 13.39 22.57 19.08
N PRO A 668 13.58 22.50 20.40
CA PRO A 668 12.48 22.39 21.36
C PRO A 668 11.73 23.73 21.44
N LEU A 669 10.82 23.97 20.49
CA LEU A 669 10.20 25.29 20.33
C LEU A 669 9.39 25.72 21.56
N HIS A 670 8.80 24.76 22.28
CA HIS A 670 8.10 25.03 23.53
C HIS A 670 9.04 25.66 24.59
N GLU A 671 10.20 25.07 24.79
CA GLU A 671 11.21 25.52 25.74
C GLU A 671 11.79 26.87 25.31
N VAL A 672 11.98 27.08 24.01
CA VAL A 672 12.41 28.38 23.46
C VAL A 672 11.38 29.47 23.79
N VAL A 673 10.09 29.22 23.55
CA VAL A 673 9.00 30.17 23.86
C VAL A 673 8.91 30.43 25.36
N LEU A 674 9.03 29.39 26.18
CA LEU A 674 9.03 29.48 27.64
C LEU A 674 10.21 30.31 28.16
N LEU A 675 11.42 30.02 27.69
CA LEU A 675 12.64 30.72 28.12
C LEU A 675 12.66 32.19 27.69
N ILE A 676 12.21 32.50 26.47
CA ILE A 676 12.12 33.88 25.99
C ILE A 676 11.04 34.64 26.76
N GLY A 677 9.86 34.03 26.95
CA GLY A 677 8.77 34.64 27.70
C GLY A 677 9.12 34.89 29.17
N ALA A 678 9.73 33.90 29.83
CA ALA A 678 10.18 33.99 31.22
C ALA A 678 11.38 34.95 31.38
N GLY A 679 12.33 34.93 30.44
CA GLY A 679 13.49 35.83 30.42
C GLY A 679 13.08 37.29 30.20
N GLY A 680 12.16 37.55 29.26
CA GLY A 680 11.59 38.88 29.07
C GLY A 680 10.81 39.38 30.29
N TRP A 681 10.09 38.48 30.97
CA TRP A 681 9.41 38.81 32.23
C TRP A 681 10.41 39.12 33.35
N GLY A 682 11.47 38.32 33.50
CA GLY A 682 12.52 38.53 34.50
C GLY A 682 13.32 39.82 34.29
N LEU A 683 13.65 40.17 33.04
CA LEU A 683 14.29 41.43 32.67
C LEU A 683 13.37 42.65 32.86
N GLY A 684 12.06 42.48 32.66
CA GLY A 684 11.04 43.51 32.90
C GLY A 684 10.80 43.86 34.37
N VAL A 685 11.30 43.05 35.30
CA VAL A 685 11.25 43.30 36.76
C VAL A 685 12.55 43.98 37.25
N GLY A 686 13.56 44.16 36.40
CA GLY A 686 14.88 44.70 36.76
C GLY A 686 15.45 45.72 35.77
N GLY A 687 14.87 46.92 35.73
CA GLY A 687 15.60 48.20 35.59
C GLY A 687 16.21 48.59 34.23
N TRP A 688 15.68 49.67 33.63
CA TRP A 688 16.49 50.69 32.94
C TRP A 688 16.10 52.08 33.43
N GLY A 689 16.87 52.54 34.42
CA GLY A 689 17.11 53.95 34.68
C GLY A 689 18.61 54.12 34.82
N LEU A 690 19.30 54.45 33.72
CA LEU A 690 20.63 55.05 33.76
C LEU A 690 20.71 56.15 32.71
N GLY A 691 20.60 57.37 33.22
CA GLY A 691 20.89 58.63 32.56
C GLY A 691 21.47 59.61 33.57
N VAL A 692 22.74 59.39 33.92
CA VAL A 692 23.80 60.39 34.22
C VAL A 692 23.49 61.56 35.18
N GLY A 693 24.06 61.48 36.39
CA GLY A 693 25.05 62.46 36.92
C GLY A 693 24.63 63.87 37.35
N SER A 694 24.56 64.08 38.67
CA SER A 694 25.02 65.23 39.49
C SER A 694 24.18 65.19 40.78
N GLY A 695 24.69 65.20 42.00
CA GLY A 695 25.76 65.98 42.58
C GLY A 695 25.20 66.54 43.89
N ALA A 696 25.85 66.22 45.01
CA ALA A 696 25.86 66.96 46.27
C ALA A 696 24.58 67.04 47.17
N THR A 697 24.73 66.43 48.36
CA THR A 697 24.53 67.02 49.71
C THR A 697 23.15 67.48 50.21
N SER A 698 22.78 66.83 51.32
CA SER A 698 22.43 67.41 52.64
C SER A 698 21.06 68.04 52.89
N ASN A 699 20.51 67.66 54.05
CA ASN A 699 19.67 68.45 54.98
C ASN A 699 18.32 68.95 54.40
N GLN A 700 17.15 68.69 54.98
CA GLN A 700 16.74 68.54 56.38
C GLN A 700 15.41 67.78 56.42
#